data_AF-A0AAD5EZS5-F1
#
_entry.id   AF-A0AAD5EZS5-F1
#
_cell.length_a   1.000
_cell.length_b   1.000
_cell.length_c   1.000
_cell.angle_alpha   90.00
_cell.angle_beta   90.00
_cell.angle_gamma   90.00
#
_symmetry.space_group_name_H-M   'P 1'
#
loop_
_entity.id
_entity.type
_entity.pdbx_description
1 polymer ?
#
loop_
_entity_poly.entity_id
_entity_poly.type
_entity_poly.pdbx_seq_one_letter_code
_entity_poly.pdbx_strand_id
1 'polypeptide(L)'
;MPSPTGLVAPLLVFILAFQALAQELDDIIVGCDAVQCPVVEDEHHCQVGNDTFLDIGLTRIPDVPDSLEDFSIVQGVSITKTTKEEDLFTSVYYLGTPQNVSLDEVHGCAVFFDPPGRKFPENTTGTCSDIIDPKCIAGIQEVAESALSYKYIDGICRDVQDALEDSDIVACRNYTGTGEGIERSVFAIRLSNLTNIEAKENATSDCWPILPKSANLAPLFYAMRSWDGGPSLQSAFDEVHKVTPILTLFMAKSNSKNVVSQTVSQMSCIQIESTWTPDTSVAAPRTLLAEDFQGHLAAIQAAEEARVAWLKGFAGQLSDVVNKYRDATRDLDSEKVARRFSQQEAEEWRAKFERLQKSMDQSSFVLVLIDADADSYIFKDEYYSASDGGRKASLNLRDRVRDFLQSERPELANLPIVMKAYANELGLSQFLVSSNIINTPHDLLDFAKDFTQASETTDFVLVGSGKDRADKKIQGAFKQFVGNPTCRHVIFGACHDNSYVRLLEDYANDDSVVERVTLLHGFAVGREFHQLGFKSMTMDGVFREGPVQTERPQMRQPQPTSQPAPVSTTPTWATAVGSKNGLGPQESDGAKSAVRVNTAGQRIDESLREPSQRAQENWKHKTAKKVEVQILSRDAQGGCFPNEEFGWLNLREVMKIKT
;
A
#
# COMPACT_ATOMS: atom_id res chain seq x y z
N MET A 1 -4.02 -10.78 82.57
CA MET A 1 -5.30 -10.20 83.04
C MET A 1 -5.20 -8.68 82.93
N PRO A 2 -6.28 -7.94 82.64
CA PRO A 2 -7.56 -8.38 82.08
C PRO A 2 -7.90 -7.68 80.74
N SER A 3 -8.97 -8.16 80.11
CA SER A 3 -9.84 -7.42 79.17
C SER A 3 -11.27 -7.49 79.75
N PRO A 4 -12.32 -6.88 79.15
CA PRO A 4 -12.38 -5.74 78.22
C PRO A 4 -13.28 -4.60 78.78
N THR A 5 -13.57 -3.55 78.00
CA THR A 5 -14.94 -3.04 77.66
C THR A 5 -14.88 -1.64 77.03
N GLY A 6 -15.75 -1.39 76.04
CA GLY A 6 -15.88 -0.09 75.36
C GLY A 6 -16.62 -0.24 74.03
N LEU A 7 -17.77 0.41 73.88
CA LEU A 7 -18.62 0.28 72.69
C LEU A 7 -18.15 1.21 71.56
N VAL A 8 -18.15 0.69 70.33
CA VAL A 8 -18.45 1.46 69.11
C VAL A 8 -19.35 0.58 68.24
N ALA A 9 -20.41 1.14 67.64
CA ALA A 9 -21.37 0.38 66.85
C ALA A 9 -20.88 0.14 65.41
N PRO A 10 -21.13 -1.05 64.81
CA PRO A 10 -20.86 -1.28 63.40
C PRO A 10 -21.93 -0.59 62.53
N LEU A 11 -21.50 0.10 61.48
CA LEU A 11 -22.41 0.64 60.47
C LEU A 11 -22.89 -0.51 59.57
N LEU A 12 -24.18 -0.85 59.64
CA LEU A 12 -24.76 -1.99 58.93
C LEU A 12 -25.03 -1.62 57.45
N VAL A 13 -23.97 -1.61 56.64
CA VAL A 13 -24.08 -1.49 55.18
C VAL A 13 -24.67 -2.78 54.62
N PHE A 14 -25.94 -2.74 54.23
CA PHE A 14 -26.59 -3.82 53.48
C PHE A 14 -25.99 -3.89 52.07
N ILE A 15 -24.90 -4.64 51.92
CA ILE A 15 -24.47 -5.13 50.60
C ILE A 15 -25.46 -6.22 50.21
N LEU A 16 -26.46 -5.85 49.41
CA LEU A 16 -27.29 -6.81 48.67
C LEU A 16 -26.41 -7.47 47.61
N ALA A 17 -25.67 -8.49 48.03
CA ALA A 17 -25.03 -9.44 47.13
C ALA A 17 -26.12 -10.24 46.43
N PHE A 18 -26.63 -9.70 45.31
CA PHE A 18 -27.36 -10.49 44.33
C PHE A 18 -26.41 -11.56 43.81
N GLN A 19 -26.50 -12.75 44.41
CA GLN A 19 -26.01 -13.98 43.80
C GLN A 19 -26.90 -14.21 42.58
N ALA A 20 -26.43 -13.76 41.41
CA ALA A 20 -26.95 -14.26 40.15
C ALA A 20 -26.68 -15.76 40.14
N LEU A 21 -27.72 -16.56 40.35
CA LEU A 21 -27.65 -17.97 39.99
C LEU A 21 -27.46 -18.02 38.47
N ALA A 22 -26.47 -18.79 38.02
CA ALA A 22 -26.40 -19.14 36.62
C ALA A 22 -27.70 -19.91 36.28
N GLN A 23 -28.46 -19.37 35.34
CA GLN A 23 -29.55 -20.10 34.71
C GLN A 23 -28.91 -20.90 33.57
N GLU A 24 -28.52 -22.15 33.87
CA GLU A 24 -28.19 -23.14 32.83
C GLU A 24 -29.37 -23.29 31.87
N LEU A 25 -29.07 -23.60 30.60
CA LEU A 25 -30.04 -24.11 29.66
C LEU A 25 -30.08 -25.64 29.79
N ASP A 26 -31.25 -26.21 30.06
CA ASP A 26 -31.45 -27.67 30.04
C ASP A 26 -31.43 -28.25 28.60
N ASP A 27 -31.70 -27.40 27.58
CA ASP A 27 -31.82 -27.74 26.16
C ASP A 27 -30.95 -26.85 25.26
N ILE A 28 -30.48 -27.37 24.11
CA ILE A 28 -29.55 -26.64 23.20
C ILE A 28 -30.27 -25.49 22.45
N ILE A 29 -31.55 -25.68 22.12
CA ILE A 29 -32.42 -24.71 21.43
C ILE A 29 -33.63 -24.48 22.32
N VAL A 30 -33.96 -23.21 22.63
CA VAL A 30 -35.10 -22.85 23.47
C VAL A 30 -35.81 -21.59 23.00
N GLY A 31 -37.13 -21.49 23.24
CA GLY A 31 -37.97 -20.35 22.89
C GLY A 31 -38.26 -19.35 24.02
N CYS A 32 -39.33 -18.59 23.86
CA CYS A 32 -39.69 -17.49 24.75
C CYS A 32 -39.98 -17.90 26.21
N ASP A 33 -40.53 -19.10 26.45
CA ASP A 33 -40.80 -19.62 27.80
C ASP A 33 -39.52 -19.78 28.64
N ALA A 34 -38.48 -20.42 28.07
CA ALA A 34 -37.22 -20.66 28.78
C ALA A 34 -36.48 -19.35 29.10
N VAL A 35 -36.50 -18.39 28.15
CA VAL A 35 -35.90 -17.06 28.35
C VAL A 35 -36.82 -16.09 29.08
N GLN A 36 -38.02 -16.50 29.51
CA GLN A 36 -38.96 -15.67 30.29
C GLN A 36 -39.36 -14.37 29.57
N CYS A 37 -39.79 -14.47 28.31
CA CYS A 37 -40.42 -13.35 27.60
C CYS A 37 -41.70 -12.87 28.31
N PRO A 38 -42.02 -11.56 28.25
CA PRO A 38 -43.36 -11.07 28.52
C PRO A 38 -44.45 -11.81 27.71
N VAL A 39 -45.67 -11.83 28.26
CA VAL A 39 -46.87 -12.40 27.63
C VAL A 39 -47.96 -11.33 27.66
N VAL A 40 -48.61 -11.11 26.51
CA VAL A 40 -49.63 -10.08 26.29
C VAL A 40 -50.79 -10.71 25.51
N GLU A 41 -52.01 -10.62 26.04
CA GLU A 41 -53.22 -11.23 25.44
C GLU A 41 -53.07 -12.73 25.10
N ASP A 42 -52.37 -13.45 25.99
CA ASP A 42 -52.01 -14.89 25.89
C ASP A 42 -51.01 -15.26 24.77
N GLU A 43 -50.45 -14.29 24.04
CA GLU A 43 -49.32 -14.46 23.10
C GLU A 43 -47.99 -13.94 23.70
N HIS A 44 -46.84 -14.44 23.23
CA HIS A 44 -45.53 -13.92 23.63
C HIS A 44 -45.27 -12.52 23.05
N HIS A 45 -44.52 -11.70 23.79
CA HIS A 45 -44.09 -10.38 23.37
C HIS A 45 -42.65 -10.15 23.84
N CYS A 46 -41.74 -9.83 22.93
CA CYS A 46 -40.34 -9.55 23.27
C CYS A 46 -39.83 -8.32 22.51
N GLN A 47 -39.85 -7.15 23.14
CA GLN A 47 -39.24 -5.93 22.62
C GLN A 47 -37.77 -5.82 23.05
N VAL A 48 -36.89 -5.62 22.06
CA VAL A 48 -35.45 -5.41 22.23
C VAL A 48 -35.07 -4.10 21.53
N GLY A 49 -34.83 -3.04 22.31
CA GLY A 49 -34.60 -1.71 21.77
C GLY A 49 -35.84 -1.16 21.03
N ASN A 50 -35.77 -1.12 19.70
CA ASN A 50 -36.88 -0.70 18.81
C ASN A 50 -37.54 -1.87 18.08
N ASP A 51 -36.94 -3.07 18.08
CA ASP A 51 -37.49 -4.24 17.43
C ASP A 51 -38.44 -4.96 18.39
N THR A 52 -39.58 -5.44 17.89
CA THR A 52 -40.60 -6.13 18.69
C THR A 52 -40.90 -7.48 18.04
N PHE A 53 -40.69 -8.54 18.80
CA PHE A 53 -40.83 -9.92 18.33
C PHE A 53 -42.10 -10.56 18.89
N LEU A 54 -42.77 -11.32 18.03
CA LEU A 54 -43.86 -12.23 18.37
C LEU A 54 -43.32 -13.41 19.17
N ASP A 55 -42.11 -13.87 18.82
CA ASP A 55 -41.46 -15.00 19.47
C ASP A 55 -39.96 -15.01 19.15
N ILE A 56 -39.20 -15.85 19.87
CA ILE A 56 -37.75 -15.99 19.73
C ILE A 56 -37.32 -17.45 19.63
N GLY A 57 -36.14 -17.65 19.04
CA GLY A 57 -35.30 -18.82 19.28
C GLY A 57 -33.97 -18.38 19.87
N LEU A 58 -33.44 -19.14 20.82
CA LEU A 58 -32.10 -19.04 21.38
C LEU A 58 -31.39 -20.38 21.17
N THR A 59 -30.19 -20.38 20.59
CA THR A 59 -29.35 -21.58 20.47
C THR A 59 -27.98 -21.37 21.11
N ARG A 60 -27.47 -22.38 21.81
CA ARG A 60 -26.07 -22.45 22.27
C ARG A 60 -25.21 -23.11 21.19
N ILE A 61 -23.95 -22.70 21.08
CA ILE A 61 -23.01 -23.33 20.14
C ILE A 61 -22.48 -24.63 20.77
N PRO A 62 -22.77 -25.82 20.21
CA PRO A 62 -22.41 -27.09 20.83
C PRO A 62 -20.91 -27.39 20.73
N ASP A 63 -20.40 -28.23 21.64
CA ASP A 63 -19.05 -28.79 21.62
C ASP A 63 -17.91 -27.75 21.49
N VAL A 64 -18.10 -26.57 22.07
CA VAL A 64 -17.08 -25.51 22.16
C VAL A 64 -16.28 -25.59 23.47
N PRO A 65 -15.04 -25.05 23.53
CA PRO A 65 -14.29 -24.91 24.78
C PRO A 65 -14.99 -23.98 25.80
N ASP A 66 -14.65 -24.12 27.08
CA ASP A 66 -15.20 -23.38 28.23
C ASP A 66 -15.23 -21.84 28.02
N SER A 67 -14.28 -21.28 27.27
CA SER A 67 -14.23 -19.83 26.96
C SER A 67 -15.33 -19.35 26.00
N LEU A 68 -16.08 -20.28 25.41
CA LEU A 68 -17.18 -20.06 24.46
C LEU A 68 -18.52 -20.65 24.95
N GLU A 69 -18.58 -21.29 26.11
CA GLU A 69 -19.77 -21.99 26.64
C GLU A 69 -21.03 -21.10 26.70
N ASP A 70 -20.85 -19.81 26.99
CA ASP A 70 -21.93 -18.80 27.06
C ASP A 70 -22.21 -18.09 25.70
N PHE A 71 -21.58 -18.50 24.60
CA PHE A 71 -21.87 -17.94 23.28
C PHE A 71 -23.13 -18.55 22.68
N SER A 72 -23.98 -17.68 22.14
CA SER A 72 -25.28 -18.04 21.59
C SER A 72 -25.61 -17.22 20.34
N ILE A 73 -26.56 -17.73 19.57
CA ILE A 73 -27.27 -16.94 18.55
C ILE A 73 -28.74 -16.87 18.96
N VAL A 74 -29.31 -15.68 18.86
CA VAL A 74 -30.74 -15.43 19.06
C VAL A 74 -31.35 -15.06 17.71
N GLN A 75 -32.55 -15.56 17.43
CA GLN A 75 -33.39 -15.13 16.32
C GLN A 75 -34.72 -14.63 16.89
N GLY A 76 -35.01 -13.33 16.75
CA GLY A 76 -36.36 -12.80 16.97
C GLY A 76 -37.14 -12.77 15.65
N VAL A 77 -38.44 -13.06 15.68
CA VAL A 77 -39.32 -12.97 14.49
C VAL A 77 -40.47 -11.99 14.68
N SER A 78 -40.78 -11.26 13.62
CA SER A 78 -41.88 -10.28 13.57
C SER A 78 -42.61 -10.33 12.23
N ILE A 79 -43.91 -10.06 12.27
CA ILE A 79 -44.74 -9.88 11.07
C ILE A 79 -45.25 -8.45 11.12
N THR A 80 -44.88 -7.64 10.11
CA THR A 80 -45.29 -6.24 10.02
C THR A 80 -46.04 -6.00 8.73
N LYS A 81 -47.10 -5.18 8.77
CA LYS A 81 -47.79 -4.78 7.53
C LYS A 81 -47.00 -3.70 6.84
N THR A 82 -46.59 -3.98 5.60
CA THR A 82 -46.03 -2.96 4.71
C THR A 82 -47.08 -1.87 4.45
N THR A 83 -46.61 -0.74 3.95
CA THR A 83 -47.44 0.38 3.51
C THR A 83 -48.41 0.08 2.34
N LYS A 84 -48.44 -1.17 1.84
CA LYS A 84 -49.41 -1.65 0.84
C LYS A 84 -50.48 -2.61 1.41
N GLU A 85 -50.43 -2.91 2.71
CA GLU A 85 -51.17 -4.01 3.36
C GLU A 85 -50.68 -5.44 2.99
N GLU A 86 -49.55 -5.58 2.28
CA GLU A 86 -48.81 -6.85 2.16
C GLU A 86 -48.07 -7.12 3.49
N ASP A 87 -48.16 -8.33 4.05
CA ASP A 87 -47.40 -8.70 5.26
C ASP A 87 -45.93 -9.01 4.94
N LEU A 88 -45.02 -8.46 5.75
CA LEU A 88 -43.57 -8.64 5.69
C LEU A 88 -43.10 -9.42 6.91
N PHE A 89 -42.54 -10.61 6.67
CA PHE A 89 -41.88 -11.40 7.71
C PHE A 89 -40.43 -10.94 7.87
N THR A 90 -40.01 -10.64 9.09
CA THR A 90 -38.65 -10.19 9.41
C THR A 90 -38.08 -11.02 10.56
N SER A 91 -37.01 -11.76 10.29
CA SER A 91 -36.13 -12.34 11.31
C SER A 91 -34.99 -11.37 11.62
N VAL A 92 -34.67 -11.19 12.89
CA VAL A 92 -33.50 -10.41 13.34
C VAL A 92 -32.61 -11.33 14.16
N TYR A 93 -31.34 -11.43 13.75
CA TYR A 93 -30.36 -12.29 14.41
C TYR A 93 -29.43 -11.47 15.30
N TYR A 94 -29.11 -11.99 16.48
CA TYR A 94 -28.18 -11.38 17.44
C TYR A 94 -27.12 -12.39 17.89
N LEU A 95 -25.91 -11.89 18.16
CA LEU A 95 -24.85 -12.64 18.84
C LEU A 95 -24.95 -12.40 20.34
N GLY A 96 -25.04 -13.49 21.10
CA GLY A 96 -24.89 -13.52 22.54
C GLY A 96 -23.44 -13.73 22.96
N THR A 97 -22.94 -12.95 23.91
CA THR A 97 -21.57 -13.11 24.46
C THR A 97 -21.51 -12.90 25.99
N PRO A 98 -20.53 -13.48 26.69
CA PRO A 98 -20.28 -13.22 28.11
C PRO A 98 -20.02 -11.73 28.41
N GLN A 99 -20.40 -11.24 29.60
CA GLN A 99 -20.21 -9.83 30.00
C GLN A 99 -18.74 -9.35 29.94
N ASN A 100 -17.79 -10.26 30.20
CA ASN A 100 -16.36 -9.97 30.26
C ASN A 100 -15.64 -10.06 28.90
N VAL A 101 -16.34 -10.45 27.83
CA VAL A 101 -15.79 -10.52 26.47
C VAL A 101 -16.01 -9.19 25.74
N SER A 102 -14.95 -8.63 25.15
CA SER A 102 -15.09 -7.57 24.14
C SER A 102 -15.29 -8.18 22.76
N LEU A 103 -16.18 -7.58 21.96
CA LEU A 103 -16.38 -7.95 20.55
C LEU A 103 -15.15 -7.67 19.67
N ASP A 104 -14.19 -6.87 20.15
CA ASP A 104 -12.86 -6.73 19.53
C ASP A 104 -12.00 -8.01 19.63
N GLU A 105 -12.28 -8.85 20.63
CA GLU A 105 -11.56 -10.11 20.91
C GLU A 105 -12.25 -11.32 20.26
N VAL A 106 -13.46 -11.11 19.71
CA VAL A 106 -14.19 -12.10 18.91
C VAL A 106 -13.75 -12.00 17.46
N HIS A 107 -13.18 -13.08 16.94
CA HIS A 107 -12.70 -13.17 15.56
C HIS A 107 -13.26 -14.43 14.94
N GLY A 108 -14.09 -14.30 13.92
CA GLY A 108 -14.87 -15.42 13.42
C GLY A 108 -15.92 -15.05 12.38
N CYS A 109 -16.63 -16.07 11.92
CA CYS A 109 -17.74 -15.99 10.98
C CYS A 109 -18.91 -16.83 11.48
N ALA A 110 -20.14 -16.33 11.37
CA ALA A 110 -21.34 -17.16 11.43
C ALA A 110 -21.89 -17.31 10.02
N VAL A 111 -21.96 -18.55 9.55
CA VAL A 111 -22.42 -18.92 8.20
C VAL A 111 -23.80 -19.52 8.34
N PHE A 112 -24.81 -18.75 7.95
CA PHE A 112 -26.21 -19.10 8.01
C PHE A 112 -26.60 -19.86 6.76
N PHE A 113 -27.44 -20.88 6.93
CA PHE A 113 -27.99 -21.65 5.83
C PHE A 113 -29.52 -21.47 5.76
N ASP A 114 -30.07 -21.17 4.58
CA ASP A 114 -31.53 -21.11 4.34
C ASP A 114 -31.99 -22.34 3.53
N PRO A 115 -32.20 -23.51 4.18
CA PRO A 115 -32.76 -24.68 3.53
C PRO A 115 -34.29 -24.53 3.35
N PRO A 116 -34.87 -25.04 2.26
CA PRO A 116 -36.32 -25.04 2.07
C PRO A 116 -37.01 -26.01 3.05
N GLY A 117 -37.76 -25.46 4.01
CA GLY A 117 -38.82 -26.18 4.74
C GLY A 117 -38.39 -27.32 5.66
N ARG A 118 -37.14 -27.36 6.13
CA ARG A 118 -36.70 -28.34 7.14
C ARG A 118 -37.26 -27.99 8.51
N LYS A 119 -37.83 -28.99 9.20
CA LYS A 119 -38.35 -28.91 10.57
C LYS A 119 -37.83 -30.08 11.40
N PHE A 120 -37.78 -29.95 12.73
CA PHE A 120 -37.56 -31.11 13.60
C PHE A 120 -38.77 -32.06 13.60
N PRO A 121 -38.62 -33.32 14.05
CA PRO A 121 -39.74 -34.20 14.36
C PRO A 121 -40.71 -33.55 15.39
N GLU A 122 -41.99 -33.93 15.33
CA GLU A 122 -43.02 -33.33 16.18
C GLU A 122 -42.71 -33.49 17.68
N ASN A 123 -42.80 -32.37 18.42
CA ASN A 123 -42.64 -32.27 19.87
C ASN A 123 -41.24 -32.63 20.43
N THR A 124 -40.16 -32.37 19.69
CA THR A 124 -38.78 -32.45 20.21
C THR A 124 -37.93 -31.26 19.81
N THR A 125 -37.26 -30.63 20.79
CA THR A 125 -36.00 -29.91 20.57
C THR A 125 -34.97 -30.87 19.94
N GLY A 126 -34.18 -30.41 18.97
CA GLY A 126 -33.35 -31.29 18.15
C GLY A 126 -31.99 -30.70 17.79
N THR A 127 -31.06 -31.57 17.40
CA THR A 127 -29.72 -31.18 16.95
C THR A 127 -29.68 -31.08 15.43
N CYS A 128 -28.67 -30.39 14.87
CA CYS A 128 -28.48 -30.39 13.42
C CYS A 128 -28.30 -31.79 12.81
N SER A 129 -27.77 -32.77 13.58
CA SER A 129 -27.59 -34.14 13.11
C SER A 129 -28.90 -34.93 12.96
N ASP A 130 -30.00 -34.47 13.56
CA ASP A 130 -31.32 -35.09 13.41
C ASP A 130 -31.98 -34.74 12.07
N ILE A 131 -31.54 -33.65 11.43
CA ILE A 131 -32.10 -33.16 10.16
C ILE A 131 -31.08 -33.10 9.00
N ILE A 132 -29.77 -33.01 9.25
CA ILE A 132 -28.69 -33.00 8.24
C ILE A 132 -27.83 -34.26 8.40
N ASP A 133 -27.46 -34.91 7.28
CA ASP A 133 -26.51 -36.04 7.31
C ASP A 133 -25.19 -35.60 8.01
N PRO A 134 -24.72 -36.29 9.06
CA PRO A 134 -23.49 -35.93 9.75
C PRO A 134 -22.25 -35.83 8.84
N LYS A 135 -22.23 -36.51 7.69
CA LYS A 135 -21.16 -36.38 6.69
C LYS A 135 -21.26 -35.09 5.87
N CYS A 136 -22.47 -34.54 5.71
CA CYS A 136 -22.65 -33.22 5.15
C CYS A 136 -22.18 -32.15 6.14
N ILE A 137 -22.52 -32.28 7.43
CA ILE A 137 -22.02 -31.39 8.49
C ILE A 137 -20.48 -31.41 8.51
N ALA A 138 -19.86 -32.59 8.59
CA ALA A 138 -18.41 -32.73 8.61
C ALA A 138 -17.73 -32.18 7.34
N GLY A 139 -18.31 -32.41 6.14
CA GLY A 139 -17.79 -31.84 4.90
C GLY A 139 -17.89 -30.32 4.82
N ILE A 140 -18.96 -29.74 5.39
CA ILE A 140 -19.13 -28.28 5.51
C ILE A 140 -18.06 -27.71 6.45
N GLN A 141 -17.78 -28.36 7.58
CA GLN A 141 -16.70 -27.97 8.49
C GLN A 141 -15.32 -28.08 7.81
N GLU A 142 -15.03 -29.20 7.13
CA GLU A 142 -13.75 -29.42 6.42
C GLU A 142 -13.48 -28.37 5.33
N VAL A 143 -14.49 -28.02 4.52
CA VAL A 143 -14.38 -26.97 3.49
C VAL A 143 -14.19 -25.60 4.13
N ALA A 144 -15.01 -25.26 5.13
CA ALA A 144 -14.96 -23.95 5.77
C ALA A 144 -13.64 -23.72 6.53
N GLU A 145 -13.11 -24.73 7.23
CA GLU A 145 -11.79 -24.66 7.89
C GLU A 145 -10.64 -24.60 6.88
N SER A 146 -10.75 -25.32 5.76
CA SER A 146 -9.76 -25.26 4.66
C SER A 146 -9.69 -23.88 4.00
N ALA A 147 -10.79 -23.12 3.98
CA ALA A 147 -10.82 -21.74 3.48
C ALA A 147 -10.08 -20.75 4.39
N LEU A 148 -9.83 -21.09 5.67
CA LEU A 148 -9.14 -20.26 6.67
C LEU A 148 -7.61 -20.24 6.48
N SER A 149 -7.18 -19.92 5.25
CA SER A 149 -5.78 -19.64 4.92
C SER A 149 -5.22 -18.45 5.70
N TYR A 150 -3.88 -18.35 5.81
CA TYR A 150 -3.14 -17.26 6.48
C TYR A 150 -3.26 -15.86 5.83
N LYS A 151 -4.36 -15.58 5.12
CA LYS A 151 -4.66 -14.29 4.50
C LYS A 151 -5.09 -13.25 5.53
N TYR A 152 -5.22 -12.02 5.04
CA TYR A 152 -5.66 -10.86 5.81
C TYR A 152 -7.13 -11.02 6.28
N ILE A 153 -7.42 -10.58 7.51
CA ILE A 153 -8.74 -10.78 8.17
C ILE A 153 -9.88 -10.07 7.39
N ASP A 154 -9.58 -8.97 6.68
CA ASP A 154 -10.56 -8.25 5.86
C ASP A 154 -10.86 -8.98 4.52
N GLY A 155 -11.58 -10.09 4.62
CA GLY A 155 -12.05 -10.88 3.49
C GLY A 155 -12.71 -12.20 3.93
N ILE A 156 -12.09 -12.84 4.92
CA ILE A 156 -12.21 -14.26 5.26
C ILE A 156 -13.62 -14.88 5.30
N CYS A 157 -14.65 -14.20 5.80
CA CYS A 157 -16.01 -14.78 5.79
C CYS A 157 -16.61 -14.85 4.38
N ARG A 158 -16.19 -13.98 3.44
CA ARG A 158 -16.50 -14.16 2.02
C ARG A 158 -15.69 -15.33 1.45
N ASP A 159 -14.39 -15.41 1.68
CA ASP A 159 -13.58 -16.55 1.23
C ASP A 159 -14.17 -17.90 1.71
N VAL A 160 -14.77 -17.96 2.91
CA VAL A 160 -15.51 -19.12 3.44
C VAL A 160 -16.85 -19.35 2.72
N GLN A 161 -17.62 -18.29 2.46
CA GLN A 161 -18.89 -18.39 1.71
C GLN A 161 -18.64 -18.85 0.27
N ASP A 162 -17.77 -18.16 -0.46
CA ASP A 162 -17.38 -18.48 -1.84
C ASP A 162 -16.87 -19.95 -1.92
N ALA A 163 -16.06 -20.40 -0.96
CA ALA A 163 -15.55 -21.77 -0.91
C ALA A 163 -16.63 -22.83 -0.60
N LEU A 164 -17.68 -22.48 0.15
CA LEU A 164 -18.83 -23.37 0.38
C LEU A 164 -19.77 -23.40 -0.84
N GLU A 165 -20.00 -22.25 -1.48
CA GLU A 165 -20.80 -22.13 -2.71
C GLU A 165 -20.20 -22.91 -3.88
N ASP A 166 -18.86 -22.89 -4.05
CA ASP A 166 -18.14 -23.65 -5.09
C ASP A 166 -17.96 -25.17 -4.77
N SER A 167 -18.49 -25.69 -3.66
CA SER A 167 -18.14 -27.03 -3.15
C SER A 167 -19.15 -28.16 -3.47
N ASP A 168 -18.72 -29.15 -4.29
CA ASP A 168 -19.43 -30.43 -4.47
C ASP A 168 -19.22 -31.38 -3.27
N ILE A 169 -19.73 -30.99 -2.10
CA ILE A 169 -19.79 -31.87 -0.94
C ILE A 169 -20.83 -32.95 -1.23
N VAL A 170 -20.37 -34.12 -1.69
CA VAL A 170 -21.22 -35.23 -2.17
C VAL A 170 -22.32 -35.63 -1.17
N ALA A 171 -22.04 -35.56 0.14
CA ALA A 171 -23.02 -35.84 1.20
C ALA A 171 -24.12 -34.76 1.31
N CYS A 172 -23.86 -33.52 0.91
CA CYS A 172 -24.80 -32.41 0.95
C CYS A 172 -25.68 -32.29 -0.31
N ARG A 173 -25.54 -33.15 -1.32
CA ARG A 173 -26.32 -33.03 -2.57
C ARG A 173 -27.83 -33.03 -2.36
N ASN A 174 -28.34 -33.69 -1.31
CA ASN A 174 -29.76 -33.67 -0.92
C ASN A 174 -30.11 -32.61 0.15
N TYR A 175 -29.28 -31.59 0.37
CA TYR A 175 -29.49 -30.59 1.41
C TYR A 175 -30.76 -29.76 1.17
N THR A 176 -30.92 -29.20 -0.04
CA THR A 176 -32.16 -28.53 -0.47
C THR A 176 -33.34 -29.46 -0.74
N GLY A 177 -33.14 -30.78 -0.74
CA GLY A 177 -34.13 -31.74 -1.24
C GLY A 177 -34.36 -31.70 -2.77
N THR A 178 -33.76 -30.75 -3.50
CA THR A 178 -33.87 -30.63 -4.98
C THR A 178 -32.75 -31.35 -5.72
N GLY A 179 -31.66 -31.71 -5.04
CA GLY A 179 -30.44 -32.27 -5.64
C GLY A 179 -29.35 -31.25 -5.94
N GLU A 180 -29.59 -29.95 -5.65
CA GLU A 180 -28.71 -28.82 -5.98
C GLU A 180 -27.69 -28.44 -4.88
N GLY A 181 -27.35 -29.36 -3.96
CA GLY A 181 -26.30 -29.13 -2.97
C GLY A 181 -26.61 -28.01 -1.97
N ILE A 182 -25.62 -27.16 -1.69
CA ILE A 182 -25.72 -25.97 -0.82
C ILE A 182 -25.56 -24.64 -1.58
N GLU A 183 -25.24 -24.69 -2.89
CA GLU A 183 -24.65 -23.62 -3.73
C GLU A 183 -25.42 -22.28 -3.78
N ARG A 184 -26.66 -22.22 -3.28
CA ARG A 184 -27.52 -21.02 -3.29
C ARG A 184 -28.20 -20.72 -1.94
N SER A 185 -27.81 -21.41 -0.88
CA SER A 185 -28.44 -21.35 0.43
C SER A 185 -27.50 -20.90 1.55
N VAL A 186 -26.33 -20.32 1.24
CA VAL A 186 -25.27 -19.97 2.20
C VAL A 186 -25.13 -18.44 2.33
N PHE A 187 -24.91 -17.93 3.55
CA PHE A 187 -24.62 -16.51 3.79
C PHE A 187 -23.74 -16.30 5.02
N ALA A 188 -22.59 -15.64 4.87
CA ALA A 188 -21.59 -15.50 5.93
C ALA A 188 -21.47 -14.08 6.51
N ILE A 189 -21.72 -13.95 7.81
CA ILE A 189 -21.57 -12.72 8.61
C ILE A 189 -20.29 -12.77 9.45
N ARG A 190 -19.62 -11.62 9.59
CA ARG A 190 -18.45 -11.45 10.48
C ARG A 190 -18.88 -11.30 11.93
N LEU A 191 -18.16 -11.95 12.85
CA LEU A 191 -18.37 -11.84 14.30
C LEU A 191 -17.54 -10.73 14.96
N SER A 192 -17.04 -9.77 14.16
CA SER A 192 -16.14 -8.69 14.59
C SER A 192 -16.64 -7.34 14.07
N ASN A 193 -16.27 -6.25 14.75
CA ASN A 193 -16.84 -4.90 14.57
C ASN A 193 -18.36 -4.82 14.86
N LEU A 194 -18.90 -5.77 15.61
CA LEU A 194 -20.26 -5.71 16.15
C LEU A 194 -20.30 -4.76 17.37
N THR A 195 -21.47 -4.20 17.66
CA THR A 195 -21.71 -3.35 18.83
C THR A 195 -22.79 -3.96 19.72
N ASN A 196 -22.50 -4.14 21.01
CA ASN A 196 -23.53 -4.49 22.00
C ASN A 196 -24.58 -3.37 22.08
N ILE A 197 -25.84 -3.75 22.26
CA ILE A 197 -26.96 -2.82 22.48
C ILE A 197 -26.67 -1.93 23.70
N GLU A 198 -26.76 -0.61 23.55
CA GLU A 198 -26.39 0.31 24.62
C GLU A 198 -27.42 0.34 25.76
N ALA A 199 -27.00 0.72 26.97
CA ALA A 199 -27.88 0.86 28.13
C ALA A 199 -29.07 1.83 27.92
N LYS A 200 -28.99 2.73 26.93
CA LYS A 200 -30.07 3.62 26.52
C LYS A 200 -31.11 2.91 25.64
N GLU A 201 -30.68 1.97 24.80
CA GLU A 201 -31.55 1.18 23.93
C GLU A 201 -32.17 0.02 24.73
N ASN A 202 -31.39 -0.59 25.62
CA ASN A 202 -31.92 -1.57 26.57
C ASN A 202 -32.97 -0.97 27.53
N ALA A 203 -32.97 0.36 27.73
CA ALA A 203 -34.02 1.06 28.48
C ALA A 203 -35.36 1.22 27.74
N THR A 204 -35.45 0.80 26.46
CA THR A 204 -36.73 0.64 25.74
C THR A 204 -37.09 -0.83 25.47
N SER A 205 -36.25 -1.79 25.87
CA SER A 205 -36.60 -3.21 25.88
C SER A 205 -37.56 -3.52 27.03
N ASP A 206 -38.51 -4.42 26.82
CA ASP A 206 -39.24 -5.13 27.89
C ASP A 206 -38.69 -6.55 28.13
N CYS A 207 -37.83 -7.02 27.22
CA CYS A 207 -37.34 -8.37 27.11
C CYS A 207 -35.82 -8.40 26.89
N TRP A 208 -35.16 -9.48 27.33
CA TRP A 208 -33.75 -9.74 27.02
C TRP A 208 -33.60 -11.22 26.64
N PRO A 209 -33.70 -11.58 25.34
CA PRO A 209 -33.93 -12.96 24.88
C PRO A 209 -32.67 -13.84 24.88
N ILE A 210 -31.90 -13.80 25.96
CA ILE A 210 -30.69 -14.60 26.19
C ILE A 210 -30.63 -15.07 27.65
N LEU A 211 -29.88 -16.14 27.90
CA LEU A 211 -29.42 -16.55 29.23
C LEU A 211 -27.89 -16.75 29.24
N PRO A 212 -27.21 -16.52 30.38
CA PRO A 212 -27.75 -15.89 31.59
C PRO A 212 -28.17 -14.43 31.30
N LYS A 213 -29.13 -13.87 32.06
CA LYS A 213 -29.68 -12.52 31.78
C LYS A 213 -28.66 -11.38 31.83
N SER A 214 -27.48 -11.64 32.39
CA SER A 214 -26.32 -10.77 32.35
C SER A 214 -25.67 -10.65 30.96
N ALA A 215 -25.81 -11.66 30.09
CA ALA A 215 -25.07 -11.74 28.83
C ALA A 215 -25.27 -10.52 27.91
N ASN A 216 -24.20 -10.15 27.22
CA ASN A 216 -24.18 -9.11 26.20
C ASN A 216 -24.92 -9.59 24.95
N LEU A 217 -25.62 -8.68 24.26
CA LEU A 217 -26.37 -8.95 23.03
C LEU A 217 -26.04 -7.90 21.97
N ALA A 218 -25.67 -8.34 20.76
CA ALA A 218 -25.29 -7.48 19.63
C ALA A 218 -26.00 -7.92 18.33
N PRO A 219 -26.64 -7.02 17.56
CA PRO A 219 -27.30 -7.41 16.31
C PRO A 219 -26.29 -7.84 15.23
N LEU A 220 -26.61 -8.94 14.54
CA LEU A 220 -25.83 -9.50 13.43
C LEU A 220 -26.36 -9.03 12.08
N PHE A 221 -27.63 -9.36 11.76
CA PHE A 221 -28.30 -8.97 10.51
C PHE A 221 -29.82 -9.16 10.59
N TYR A 222 -30.51 -8.59 9.60
CA TYR A 222 -31.94 -8.69 9.38
C TYR A 222 -32.19 -9.52 8.12
N ALA A 223 -33.09 -10.50 8.17
CA ALA A 223 -33.56 -11.26 7.02
C ALA A 223 -35.05 -10.98 6.81
N MET A 224 -35.43 -10.63 5.58
CA MET A 224 -36.79 -10.20 5.23
C MET A 224 -37.37 -11.10 4.14
N ARG A 225 -38.63 -11.54 4.31
CA ARG A 225 -39.37 -12.32 3.30
C ARG A 225 -40.77 -11.72 3.10
N SER A 226 -41.16 -11.61 1.83
CA SER A 226 -42.44 -11.05 1.37
C SER A 226 -43.05 -11.97 0.31
N TRP A 227 -44.37 -12.05 0.25
CA TRP A 227 -45.10 -12.91 -0.69
C TRP A 227 -46.06 -12.08 -1.55
N ASP A 228 -46.15 -12.38 -2.85
CA ASP A 228 -47.10 -11.76 -3.77
C ASP A 228 -48.55 -12.07 -3.35
N GLY A 229 -49.26 -11.09 -2.80
CA GLY A 229 -50.59 -11.24 -2.24
C GLY A 229 -50.64 -11.59 -0.73
N GLY A 230 -49.50 -11.55 -0.04
CA GLY A 230 -49.35 -11.92 1.36
C GLY A 230 -49.12 -13.42 1.58
N PRO A 231 -48.55 -13.82 2.74
CA PRO A 231 -48.40 -15.23 3.08
C PRO A 231 -49.77 -15.87 3.31
N SER A 232 -49.94 -17.13 2.89
CA SER A 232 -51.01 -17.95 3.48
C SER A 232 -50.67 -18.24 4.95
N LEU A 233 -51.67 -18.53 5.78
CA LEU A 233 -51.43 -18.94 7.18
C LEU A 233 -50.41 -20.10 7.28
N GLN A 234 -50.48 -21.06 6.35
CA GLN A 234 -49.52 -22.15 6.26
C GLN A 234 -48.11 -21.66 5.86
N SER A 235 -48.01 -20.71 4.92
CA SER A 235 -46.73 -20.14 4.49
C SER A 235 -46.04 -19.33 5.59
N ALA A 236 -46.81 -18.62 6.43
CA ALA A 236 -46.28 -17.97 7.62
C ALA A 236 -45.84 -19.01 8.68
N PHE A 237 -46.66 -20.04 8.91
CA PHE A 237 -46.35 -21.13 9.85
C PHE A 237 -45.08 -21.89 9.46
N ASP A 238 -44.89 -22.16 8.17
CA ASP A 238 -43.71 -22.84 7.62
C ASP A 238 -42.45 -21.96 7.65
N GLU A 239 -42.59 -20.62 7.66
CA GLU A 239 -41.47 -19.69 7.81
C GLU A 239 -41.04 -19.51 9.27
N VAL A 240 -42.00 -19.44 10.22
CA VAL A 240 -41.71 -19.39 11.67
C VAL A 240 -41.01 -20.67 12.12
N HIS A 241 -41.56 -21.83 11.74
CA HIS A 241 -41.10 -23.14 12.22
C HIS A 241 -40.01 -23.78 11.34
N LYS A 242 -39.31 -23.01 10.50
CA LYS A 242 -38.15 -23.54 9.77
C LYS A 242 -36.94 -23.62 10.70
N VAL A 243 -36.17 -24.69 10.60
CA VAL A 243 -34.85 -24.77 11.23
C VAL A 243 -33.83 -24.11 10.32
N THR A 244 -33.11 -23.13 10.86
CA THR A 244 -31.96 -22.48 10.22
C THR A 244 -30.67 -23.05 10.82
N PRO A 245 -29.87 -23.82 10.04
CA PRO A 245 -28.54 -24.25 10.45
C PRO A 245 -27.54 -23.09 10.36
N ILE A 246 -26.58 -23.06 11.28
CA ILE A 246 -25.57 -22.01 11.42
C ILE A 246 -24.23 -22.63 11.79
N LEU A 247 -23.26 -22.60 10.87
CA LEU A 247 -21.88 -22.94 11.16
C LEU A 247 -21.18 -21.71 11.76
N THR A 248 -20.77 -21.80 13.01
CA THR A 248 -19.99 -20.74 13.67
C THR A 248 -18.52 -21.12 13.71
N LEU A 249 -17.67 -20.29 13.11
CA LEU A 249 -16.21 -20.45 13.11
C LEU A 249 -15.57 -19.39 14.00
N PHE A 250 -14.78 -19.81 14.98
CA PHE A 250 -13.92 -18.95 15.80
C PHE A 250 -12.47 -19.15 15.39
N MET A 251 -11.70 -18.07 15.27
CA MET A 251 -10.34 -18.07 14.74
C MET A 251 -9.31 -17.61 15.75
N ALA A 252 -8.22 -18.36 15.89
CA ALA A 252 -7.06 -17.92 16.66
C ALA A 252 -6.15 -17.01 15.82
N LYS A 253 -5.69 -15.89 16.39
CA LYS A 253 -4.85 -14.88 15.74
C LYS A 253 -3.57 -14.66 16.54
N SER A 254 -2.43 -14.86 15.88
CA SER A 254 -1.10 -15.01 16.50
C SER A 254 -0.67 -13.86 17.43
N ASN A 255 -1.13 -12.62 17.15
CA ASN A 255 -0.64 -11.39 17.80
C ASN A 255 -1.76 -10.56 18.45
N SER A 256 -2.79 -11.18 19.06
CA SER A 256 -3.89 -10.47 19.72
C SER A 256 -4.49 -11.27 20.87
N LYS A 257 -5.24 -10.58 21.75
CA LYS A 257 -6.24 -11.26 22.58
C LYS A 257 -7.31 -11.84 21.67
N ASN A 258 -7.64 -13.11 21.85
CA ASN A 258 -8.76 -13.76 21.18
C ASN A 258 -9.49 -14.65 22.21
N VAL A 259 -10.78 -14.89 22.02
CA VAL A 259 -11.55 -15.79 22.89
C VAL A 259 -11.15 -17.28 22.73
N VAL A 260 -10.47 -17.63 21.63
CA VAL A 260 -9.96 -18.99 21.36
C VAL A 260 -8.45 -19.03 21.14
N SER A 261 -7.80 -20.09 21.63
CA SER A 261 -6.36 -20.37 21.44
C SER A 261 -6.03 -21.14 20.15
N GLN A 262 -7.03 -21.80 19.57
CA GLN A 262 -6.97 -22.49 18.28
C GLN A 262 -8.24 -22.18 17.49
N THR A 263 -8.19 -22.31 16.17
CA THR A 263 -9.39 -22.21 15.34
C THR A 263 -10.33 -23.39 15.59
N VAL A 264 -11.64 -23.14 15.66
CA VAL A 264 -12.68 -24.14 15.91
C VAL A 264 -13.90 -23.78 15.05
N SER A 265 -14.49 -24.75 14.35
CA SER A 265 -15.80 -24.60 13.70
C SER A 265 -16.83 -25.54 14.33
N GLN A 266 -18.05 -25.04 14.59
CA GLN A 266 -19.15 -25.83 15.13
C GLN A 266 -20.48 -25.53 14.47
N MET A 267 -21.27 -26.57 14.21
CA MET A 267 -22.58 -26.48 13.57
C MET A 267 -23.68 -26.44 14.63
N SER A 268 -24.37 -25.31 14.72
CA SER A 268 -25.54 -25.07 15.58
C SER A 268 -26.80 -24.96 14.74
N CYS A 269 -27.96 -25.24 15.30
CA CYS A 269 -29.25 -25.04 14.63
C CYS A 269 -30.12 -24.14 15.49
N ILE A 270 -30.95 -23.32 14.86
CA ILE A 270 -31.94 -22.48 15.53
C ILE A 270 -33.31 -22.70 14.88
N GLN A 271 -34.34 -22.69 15.70
CA GLN A 271 -35.74 -22.64 15.28
C GLN A 271 -36.45 -21.68 16.23
N ILE A 272 -37.54 -21.07 15.79
CA ILE A 272 -38.50 -20.47 16.70
C ILE A 272 -39.30 -21.60 17.34
N GLU A 273 -39.38 -21.60 18.67
CA GLU A 273 -40.25 -22.48 19.45
C GLU A 273 -41.46 -21.64 19.86
N SER A 274 -42.52 -21.72 19.06
CA SER A 274 -43.73 -20.91 19.23
C SER A 274 -44.97 -21.77 19.46
N THR A 275 -45.89 -21.25 20.26
CA THR A 275 -47.23 -21.81 20.47
C THR A 275 -48.22 -21.43 19.35
N TRP A 276 -47.82 -20.56 18.41
CA TRP A 276 -48.69 -20.06 17.34
C TRP A 276 -49.10 -21.15 16.34
N THR A 277 -50.34 -21.63 16.47
CA THR A 277 -50.97 -22.53 15.50
C THR A 277 -52.09 -21.83 14.72
N PRO A 278 -52.29 -22.13 13.43
CA PRO A 278 -53.34 -21.50 12.62
C PRO A 278 -54.73 -22.01 12.99
N ASP A 279 -55.40 -21.37 13.94
CA ASP A 279 -56.80 -21.65 14.26
C ASP A 279 -57.72 -21.31 13.06
N THR A 280 -58.62 -22.24 12.73
CA THR A 280 -59.43 -22.25 11.52
C THR A 280 -60.93 -22.06 11.82
N SER A 281 -61.28 -21.40 12.93
CA SER A 281 -62.61 -21.49 13.55
C SER A 281 -63.51 -20.24 13.60
N VAL A 282 -63.19 -19.11 12.92
CA VAL A 282 -64.08 -17.92 12.92
C VAL A 282 -64.79 -17.68 11.58
N ALA A 283 -66.11 -17.91 11.55
CA ALA A 283 -66.99 -17.55 10.44
C ALA A 283 -67.70 -16.20 10.70
N ALA A 284 -67.71 -15.31 9.71
CA ALA A 284 -68.26 -13.96 9.85
C ALA A 284 -69.81 -13.89 9.78
N PRO A 285 -70.49 -13.22 10.75
CA PRO A 285 -71.91 -12.87 10.64
C PRO A 285 -72.13 -11.53 9.92
N ARG A 286 -73.34 -11.32 9.38
CA ARG A 286 -73.82 -10.10 8.68
C ARG A 286 -75.11 -9.58 9.34
N THR A 287 -75.58 -8.40 8.89
CA THR A 287 -76.87 -7.72 9.24
C THR A 287 -77.00 -7.21 10.68
N LEU A 288 -77.67 -6.09 11.02
CA LEU A 288 -78.37 -4.96 10.32
C LEU A 288 -78.13 -3.67 11.17
N LEU A 289 -78.65 -2.45 10.98
CA LEU A 289 -79.76 -1.86 10.17
C LEU A 289 -79.31 -0.48 9.61
N ALA A 290 -80.23 0.41 9.18
CA ALA A 290 -79.88 1.76 8.68
C ALA A 290 -81.00 2.82 8.87
N GLU A 291 -80.65 3.99 9.42
CA GLU A 291 -81.44 5.24 9.41
C GLU A 291 -80.56 6.52 9.31
N ASP A 292 -79.69 6.63 8.29
CA ASP A 292 -79.20 7.91 7.73
C ASP A 292 -78.50 7.67 6.36
N PHE A 293 -79.24 7.11 5.41
CA PHE A 293 -78.60 6.58 4.19
C PHE A 293 -77.97 7.67 3.30
N GLN A 294 -78.52 8.89 3.30
CA GLN A 294 -78.15 9.92 2.32
C GLN A 294 -77.04 10.87 2.82
N GLY A 295 -76.96 11.14 4.13
CA GLY A 295 -75.79 11.76 4.74
C GLY A 295 -74.56 10.86 4.63
N HIS A 296 -74.73 9.57 4.96
CA HIS A 296 -73.67 8.57 4.82
C HIS A 296 -73.19 8.40 3.38
N LEU A 297 -74.08 8.37 2.37
CA LEU A 297 -73.64 8.21 0.97
C LEU A 297 -72.72 9.36 0.51
N ALA A 298 -73.02 10.60 0.88
CA ALA A 298 -72.17 11.74 0.56
C ALA A 298 -70.85 11.72 1.35
N ALA A 299 -70.87 11.30 2.62
CA ALA A 299 -69.67 11.11 3.43
C ALA A 299 -68.77 9.99 2.88
N ILE A 300 -69.36 8.89 2.40
CA ILE A 300 -68.66 7.78 1.73
C ILE A 300 -67.99 8.27 0.43
N GLN A 301 -68.69 9.04 -0.40
CA GLN A 301 -68.12 9.62 -1.63
C GLN A 301 -66.93 10.55 -1.33
N ALA A 302 -67.07 11.46 -0.37
CA ALA A 302 -65.98 12.36 0.02
C ALA A 302 -64.79 11.60 0.64
N ALA A 303 -65.05 10.57 1.45
CA ALA A 303 -64.02 9.69 2.00
C ALA A 303 -63.31 8.87 0.91
N GLU A 304 -64.03 8.41 -0.12
CA GLU A 304 -63.46 7.67 -1.24
C GLU A 304 -62.63 8.56 -2.17
N GLU A 305 -63.07 9.79 -2.46
CA GLU A 305 -62.24 10.78 -3.16
C GLU A 305 -60.97 11.12 -2.38
N ALA A 306 -61.07 11.33 -1.07
CA ALA A 306 -59.92 11.53 -0.19
C ALA A 306 -58.98 10.31 -0.17
N ARG A 307 -59.53 9.09 -0.12
CA ARG A 307 -58.76 7.83 -0.17
C ARG A 307 -58.04 7.68 -1.52
N VAL A 308 -58.70 8.00 -2.63
CA VAL A 308 -58.08 7.99 -3.98
C VAL A 308 -57.00 9.06 -4.12
N ALA A 309 -57.18 10.25 -3.52
CA ALA A 309 -56.15 11.28 -3.49
C ALA A 309 -54.93 10.85 -2.65
N TRP A 310 -55.16 10.27 -1.47
CA TRP A 310 -54.11 9.72 -0.61
C TRP A 310 -53.36 8.57 -1.29
N LEU A 311 -54.07 7.60 -1.89
CA LEU A 311 -53.48 6.48 -2.64
C LEU A 311 -52.58 6.96 -3.79
N LYS A 312 -52.97 8.03 -4.50
CA LYS A 312 -52.12 8.64 -5.56
C LYS A 312 -50.87 9.30 -4.98
N GLY A 313 -50.99 10.01 -3.86
CA GLY A 313 -49.84 10.61 -3.16
C GLY A 313 -48.87 9.54 -2.66
N PHE A 314 -49.40 8.50 -2.00
CA PHE A 314 -48.63 7.37 -1.51
C PHE A 314 -47.96 6.57 -2.63
N ALA A 315 -48.67 6.27 -3.73
CA ALA A 315 -48.06 5.62 -4.90
C ALA A 315 -46.93 6.47 -5.54
N GLY A 316 -47.05 7.80 -5.49
CA GLY A 316 -45.96 8.71 -5.86
C GLY A 316 -44.74 8.60 -4.95
N GLN A 317 -44.95 8.57 -3.63
CA GLN A 317 -43.88 8.36 -2.64
C GLN A 317 -43.21 6.99 -2.78
N LEU A 318 -43.98 5.92 -2.97
CA LEU A 318 -43.46 4.57 -3.21
C LEU A 318 -42.61 4.52 -4.48
N SER A 319 -43.05 5.16 -5.57
CA SER A 319 -42.28 5.26 -6.81
C SER A 319 -40.96 6.01 -6.62
N ASP A 320 -40.97 7.12 -5.88
CA ASP A 320 -39.76 7.89 -5.54
C ASP A 320 -38.77 7.05 -4.69
N VAL A 321 -39.26 6.33 -3.67
CA VAL A 321 -38.43 5.42 -2.84
C VAL A 321 -37.86 4.27 -3.67
N VAL A 322 -38.65 3.62 -4.54
CA VAL A 322 -38.19 2.52 -5.40
C VAL A 322 -37.14 2.99 -6.40
N ASN A 323 -37.30 4.18 -7.00
CA ASN A 323 -36.28 4.74 -7.89
C ASN A 323 -34.99 5.06 -7.10
N LYS A 324 -35.09 5.69 -5.93
CA LYS A 324 -33.93 5.97 -5.06
C LYS A 324 -33.19 4.71 -4.63
N TYR A 325 -33.89 3.66 -4.22
CA TYR A 325 -33.28 2.37 -3.87
C TYR A 325 -32.57 1.74 -5.07
N ARG A 326 -33.22 1.70 -6.24
CA ARG A 326 -32.65 1.15 -7.47
C ARG A 326 -31.40 1.90 -7.91
N ASP A 327 -31.40 3.23 -7.82
CA ASP A 327 -30.29 4.05 -8.28
C ASP A 327 -29.13 4.01 -7.26
N ALA A 328 -29.41 4.08 -5.95
CA ALA A 328 -28.39 3.83 -4.91
C ALA A 328 -27.78 2.40 -5.00
N THR A 329 -28.55 1.40 -5.43
CA THR A 329 -28.04 0.04 -5.67
C THR A 329 -27.05 0.01 -6.84
N ARG A 330 -27.30 0.78 -7.91
CA ARG A 330 -26.39 0.91 -9.06
C ARG A 330 -25.12 1.68 -8.70
N ASP A 331 -25.27 2.77 -7.96
CA ASP A 331 -24.13 3.56 -7.47
C ASP A 331 -23.22 2.70 -6.58
N LEU A 332 -23.82 1.93 -5.66
CA LEU A 332 -23.10 0.97 -4.81
C LEU A 332 -22.39 -0.14 -5.61
N ASP A 333 -22.99 -0.63 -6.71
CA ASP A 333 -22.35 -1.63 -7.57
C ASP A 333 -21.19 -1.03 -8.39
N SER A 334 -21.40 0.18 -8.94
CA SER A 334 -20.36 0.94 -9.65
C SER A 334 -19.16 1.23 -8.74
N GLU A 335 -19.40 1.65 -7.50
CA GLU A 335 -18.36 1.86 -6.49
C GLU A 335 -17.66 0.55 -6.07
N LYS A 336 -18.37 -0.58 -5.97
CA LYS A 336 -17.76 -1.90 -5.73
C LYS A 336 -16.81 -2.30 -6.87
N VAL A 337 -17.21 -2.09 -8.12
CA VAL A 337 -16.38 -2.39 -9.30
C VAL A 337 -15.18 -1.44 -9.36
N ALA A 338 -15.39 -0.13 -9.20
CA ALA A 338 -14.33 0.88 -9.19
C ALA A 338 -13.32 0.63 -8.06
N ARG A 339 -13.78 0.29 -6.86
CA ARG A 339 -12.91 -0.09 -5.73
C ARG A 339 -12.11 -1.35 -6.02
N ARG A 340 -12.73 -2.42 -6.53
CA ARG A 340 -12.02 -3.68 -6.89
C ARG A 340 -10.91 -3.42 -7.91
N PHE A 341 -11.21 -2.68 -8.98
CA PHE A 341 -10.22 -2.30 -10.00
C PHE A 341 -9.08 -1.46 -9.39
N SER A 342 -9.43 -0.43 -8.60
CA SER A 342 -8.44 0.44 -7.93
C SER A 342 -7.54 -0.31 -6.94
N GLN A 343 -8.06 -1.34 -6.26
CA GLN A 343 -7.28 -2.20 -5.36
C GLN A 343 -6.32 -3.09 -6.16
N GLN A 344 -6.79 -3.71 -7.25
CA GLN A 344 -5.94 -4.50 -8.15
C GLN A 344 -4.82 -3.66 -8.78
N GLU A 345 -5.15 -2.48 -9.31
CA GLU A 345 -4.14 -1.58 -9.89
C GLU A 345 -3.13 -1.12 -8.82
N ALA A 346 -3.58 -0.80 -7.60
CA ALA A 346 -2.68 -0.43 -6.51
C ALA A 346 -1.76 -1.58 -6.07
N GLU A 347 -2.22 -2.84 -6.13
CA GLU A 347 -1.40 -4.02 -5.83
C GLU A 347 -0.40 -4.32 -6.97
N GLU A 348 -0.79 -4.17 -8.23
CA GLU A 348 0.13 -4.24 -9.37
C GLU A 348 1.21 -3.15 -9.31
N TRP A 349 0.83 -1.90 -9.02
CA TRP A 349 1.77 -0.80 -8.88
C TRP A 349 2.71 -0.97 -7.68
N ARG A 350 2.24 -1.51 -6.55
CA ARG A 350 3.09 -1.91 -5.41
C ARG A 350 4.10 -2.99 -5.82
N ALA A 351 3.63 -4.10 -6.39
CA ALA A 351 4.50 -5.20 -6.81
C ALA A 351 5.52 -4.75 -7.88
N LYS A 352 5.14 -3.81 -8.75
CA LYS A 352 6.02 -3.19 -9.76
C LYS A 352 7.03 -2.23 -9.11
N PHE A 353 6.63 -1.44 -8.13
CA PHE A 353 7.51 -0.57 -7.35
C PHE A 353 8.55 -1.38 -6.56
N GLU A 354 8.12 -2.43 -5.84
CA GLU A 354 9.03 -3.33 -5.11
C GLU A 354 10.05 -4.02 -6.03
N ARG A 355 9.63 -4.48 -7.22
CA ARG A 355 10.53 -5.04 -8.24
C ARG A 355 11.56 -4.02 -8.72
N LEU A 356 11.15 -2.77 -8.96
CA LEU A 356 12.04 -1.69 -9.39
C LEU A 356 13.02 -1.30 -8.27
N GLN A 357 12.54 -1.09 -7.05
CA GLN A 357 13.36 -0.80 -5.88
C GLN A 357 14.39 -1.91 -5.66
N LYS A 358 13.97 -3.18 -5.62
CA LYS A 358 14.87 -4.33 -5.46
C LYS A 358 15.93 -4.40 -6.56
N SER A 359 15.59 -4.06 -7.80
CA SER A 359 16.54 -3.99 -8.92
C SER A 359 17.57 -2.86 -8.73
N MET A 360 17.14 -1.70 -8.22
CA MET A 360 18.02 -0.57 -7.89
C MET A 360 18.93 -0.87 -6.70
N ASP A 361 18.42 -1.53 -5.66
CA ASP A 361 19.19 -1.95 -4.49
C ASP A 361 20.22 -3.04 -4.87
N GLN A 362 19.84 -3.99 -5.72
CA GLN A 362 20.76 -5.02 -6.24
C GLN A 362 21.83 -4.49 -7.20
N SER A 363 21.61 -3.33 -7.82
CA SER A 363 22.57 -2.66 -8.72
C SER A 363 23.24 -1.43 -8.07
N SER A 364 23.09 -1.27 -6.76
CA SER A 364 23.66 -0.16 -5.99
C SER A 364 25.14 -0.34 -5.66
N PHE A 365 25.88 0.77 -5.66
CA PHE A 365 27.32 0.79 -5.40
C PHE A 365 27.78 2.12 -4.78
N VAL A 366 28.99 2.12 -4.20
CA VAL A 366 29.73 3.32 -3.82
C VAL A 366 30.78 3.64 -4.89
N LEU A 367 30.87 4.90 -5.31
CA LEU A 367 31.87 5.36 -6.27
C LEU A 367 33.04 6.04 -5.56
N VAL A 368 34.26 5.79 -6.06
CA VAL A 368 35.48 6.50 -5.68
C VAL A 368 36.09 7.11 -6.94
N LEU A 369 36.24 8.43 -6.98
CA LEU A 369 36.91 9.16 -8.05
C LEU A 369 38.22 9.75 -7.51
N ILE A 370 39.36 9.45 -8.13
CA ILE A 370 40.68 9.94 -7.73
C ILE A 370 41.36 10.66 -8.91
N ASP A 371 41.94 11.82 -8.65
CA ASP A 371 42.80 12.55 -9.60
C ASP A 371 44.26 12.19 -9.38
N ALA A 372 44.69 11.06 -9.95
CA ALA A 372 45.89 10.34 -9.56
C ALA A 372 47.20 10.88 -10.16
N ASP A 373 47.15 11.97 -10.93
CA ASP A 373 48.34 12.74 -11.33
C ASP A 373 48.55 14.05 -10.53
N ALA A 374 47.62 14.41 -9.66
CA ALA A 374 47.75 15.55 -8.77
C ALA A 374 48.52 15.18 -7.49
N ASP A 375 49.53 15.98 -7.13
CA ASP A 375 50.48 15.72 -6.03
C ASP A 375 49.88 15.06 -4.77
N SER A 376 48.72 15.57 -4.31
CA SER A 376 48.03 15.13 -3.08
C SER A 376 47.40 13.74 -3.14
N TYR A 377 47.31 13.12 -4.32
CA TYR A 377 46.73 11.81 -4.58
C TYR A 377 47.67 10.87 -5.36
N ILE A 378 48.94 11.25 -5.49
CA ILE A 378 49.98 10.34 -5.95
C ILE A 378 50.17 9.25 -4.88
N PHE A 379 50.15 8.00 -5.32
CA PHE A 379 50.34 6.84 -4.45
C PHE A 379 51.75 6.82 -3.85
N LYS A 380 51.93 6.13 -2.72
CA LYS A 380 53.28 6.00 -2.15
C LYS A 380 54.26 5.28 -3.09
N ASP A 381 55.52 5.70 -2.99
CA ASP A 381 56.67 5.18 -3.74
C ASP A 381 56.87 3.66 -3.53
N GLU A 382 56.49 3.13 -2.36
CA GLU A 382 56.50 1.68 -2.10
C GLU A 382 55.58 0.89 -3.07
N TYR A 383 54.47 1.48 -3.53
CA TYR A 383 53.60 0.88 -4.54
C TYR A 383 54.09 1.07 -5.98
N TYR A 384 54.93 2.07 -6.26
CA TYR A 384 55.57 2.21 -7.58
C TYR A 384 56.81 1.32 -7.73
N SER A 385 57.51 1.02 -6.62
CA SER A 385 58.68 0.15 -6.60
C SER A 385 58.39 -1.36 -6.56
N ALA A 386 57.16 -1.77 -6.21
CA ALA A 386 56.79 -3.18 -6.05
C ALA A 386 56.25 -3.80 -7.35
N SER A 387 56.65 -5.04 -7.64
CA SER A 387 56.31 -5.78 -8.87
C SER A 387 54.82 -6.13 -9.05
N ASP A 388 54.02 -5.97 -8.00
CA ASP A 388 52.56 -6.12 -7.92
C ASP A 388 51.93 -4.87 -7.26
N GLY A 389 52.65 -3.75 -7.26
CA GLY A 389 52.39 -2.59 -6.42
C GLY A 389 51.10 -1.86 -6.75
N GLY A 390 50.70 -1.80 -8.03
CA GLY A 390 49.39 -1.31 -8.44
C GLY A 390 48.24 -2.13 -7.82
N ARG A 391 48.37 -3.45 -7.79
CA ARG A 391 47.38 -4.34 -7.15
C ARG A 391 47.32 -4.08 -5.64
N LYS A 392 48.47 -3.90 -4.99
CA LYS A 392 48.56 -3.56 -3.54
C LYS A 392 47.92 -2.21 -3.22
N ALA A 393 48.19 -1.17 -4.02
CA ALA A 393 47.61 0.15 -3.87
C ALA A 393 46.07 0.12 -4.01
N SER A 394 45.58 -0.59 -5.03
CA SER A 394 44.14 -0.77 -5.28
C SER A 394 43.43 -1.50 -4.12
N LEU A 395 44.00 -2.61 -3.64
CA LEU A 395 43.42 -3.33 -2.50
C LEU A 395 43.44 -2.47 -1.22
N ASN A 396 44.56 -1.79 -0.92
CA ASN A 396 44.65 -0.95 0.28
C ASN A 396 43.69 0.25 0.23
N LEU A 397 43.57 0.93 -0.91
CA LEU A 397 42.57 2.00 -1.11
C LEU A 397 41.14 1.48 -0.87
N ARG A 398 40.78 0.34 -1.46
CA ARG A 398 39.44 -0.25 -1.29
C ARG A 398 39.16 -0.62 0.16
N ASP A 399 40.15 -1.13 0.87
CA ASP A 399 39.97 -1.53 2.26
C ASP A 399 39.89 -0.30 3.18
N ARG A 400 40.65 0.79 2.91
CA ARG A 400 40.46 2.10 3.58
C ARG A 400 39.10 2.74 3.32
N VAL A 401 38.57 2.60 2.10
CA VAL A 401 37.20 3.01 1.79
C VAL A 401 36.20 2.20 2.62
N ARG A 402 36.39 0.88 2.75
CA ARG A 402 35.50 0.04 3.56
C ARG A 402 35.60 0.34 5.06
N ASP A 403 36.81 0.55 5.59
CA ASP A 403 37.05 0.98 6.98
C ASP A 403 36.21 2.23 7.29
N PHE A 404 36.32 3.26 6.43
CA PHE A 404 35.56 4.51 6.56
C PHE A 404 34.04 4.32 6.46
N LEU A 405 33.56 3.56 5.46
CA LEU A 405 32.12 3.28 5.34
C LEU A 405 31.62 2.51 6.57
N GLN A 406 32.36 1.53 7.09
CA GLN A 406 31.93 0.74 8.23
C GLN A 406 31.90 1.52 9.55
N SER A 407 32.67 2.62 9.67
CA SER A 407 32.59 3.54 10.82
C SER A 407 31.55 4.65 10.65
N GLU A 408 31.43 5.24 9.46
CA GLU A 408 30.70 6.52 9.25
C GLU A 408 29.41 6.38 8.42
N ARG A 409 29.22 5.25 7.73
CA ARG A 409 28.08 4.91 6.85
C ARG A 409 27.82 3.39 6.81
N PRO A 410 27.52 2.71 7.95
CA PRO A 410 27.46 1.24 8.00
C PRO A 410 26.47 0.60 7.01
N GLU A 411 25.41 1.33 6.64
CA GLU A 411 24.41 0.97 5.63
C GLU A 411 24.99 0.82 4.21
N LEU A 412 26.15 1.43 3.95
CA LEU A 412 26.85 1.39 2.66
C LEU A 412 28.03 0.42 2.64
N ALA A 413 28.55 -0.02 3.79
CA ALA A 413 29.80 -0.77 3.90
C ALA A 413 29.81 -2.14 3.18
N ASN A 414 28.62 -2.71 2.96
CA ASN A 414 28.42 -3.97 2.24
C ASN A 414 28.21 -3.81 0.73
N LEU A 415 28.11 -2.58 0.21
CA LEU A 415 27.90 -2.33 -1.22
C LEU A 415 29.20 -2.57 -2.03
N PRO A 416 29.08 -2.98 -3.31
CA PRO A 416 30.19 -2.93 -4.26
C PRO A 416 30.85 -1.54 -4.29
N ILE A 417 32.19 -1.52 -4.23
CA ILE A 417 32.99 -0.30 -4.36
C ILE A 417 33.53 -0.24 -5.79
N VAL A 418 33.12 0.77 -6.55
CA VAL A 418 33.60 1.10 -7.89
C VAL A 418 34.65 2.19 -7.78
N MET A 419 35.88 1.94 -8.23
CA MET A 419 36.98 2.90 -8.10
C MET A 419 37.50 3.30 -9.48
N LYS A 420 37.67 4.60 -9.71
CA LYS A 420 38.21 5.14 -10.96
C LYS A 420 39.25 6.22 -10.66
N ALA A 421 40.51 5.83 -10.80
CA ALA A 421 41.64 6.75 -10.80
C ALA A 421 41.86 7.25 -12.23
N TYR A 422 42.01 8.55 -12.43
CA TYR A 422 42.34 9.14 -13.74
C TYR A 422 43.70 9.84 -13.65
N ALA A 423 44.47 9.80 -14.75
CA ALA A 423 45.77 10.48 -14.82
C ALA A 423 46.15 10.85 -16.28
N ASN A 424 46.84 11.96 -16.46
CA ASN A 424 47.58 12.31 -17.67
C ASN A 424 48.85 11.45 -17.75
N GLU A 425 48.78 10.41 -18.58
CA GLU A 425 49.87 9.47 -18.85
C GLU A 425 51.25 10.12 -19.02
N LEU A 426 51.32 11.16 -19.85
CA LEU A 426 52.58 11.81 -20.20
C LEU A 426 53.10 12.71 -19.07
N GLY A 427 52.19 13.40 -18.37
CA GLY A 427 52.52 14.25 -17.23
C GLY A 427 53.04 13.43 -16.06
N LEU A 428 52.26 12.44 -15.62
CA LEU A 428 52.59 11.61 -14.45
C LEU A 428 53.84 10.76 -14.68
N SER A 429 53.99 10.12 -15.84
CA SER A 429 55.19 9.31 -16.11
C SER A 429 56.48 10.15 -16.13
N GLN A 430 56.47 11.34 -16.75
CA GLN A 430 57.62 12.26 -16.73
C GLN A 430 57.89 12.80 -15.33
N PHE A 431 56.85 13.10 -14.55
CA PHE A 431 56.99 13.55 -13.17
C PHE A 431 57.61 12.48 -12.27
N LEU A 432 57.10 11.25 -12.29
CA LEU A 432 57.62 10.14 -11.47
C LEU A 432 59.06 9.76 -11.84
N VAL A 433 59.43 9.78 -13.14
CA VAL A 433 60.81 9.54 -13.60
C VAL A 433 61.75 10.68 -13.17
N SER A 434 61.36 11.95 -13.39
CA SER A 434 62.19 13.11 -12.98
C SER A 434 62.32 13.25 -11.46
N SER A 435 61.38 12.64 -10.72
CA SER A 435 61.38 12.50 -9.26
C SER A 435 62.14 11.29 -8.74
N ASN A 436 62.67 10.43 -9.62
CA ASN A 436 63.37 9.19 -9.28
C ASN A 436 62.50 8.17 -8.50
N ILE A 437 61.17 8.21 -8.68
CA ILE A 437 60.18 7.30 -8.07
C ILE A 437 59.98 6.04 -8.94
N ILE A 438 60.06 6.20 -10.26
CA ILE A 438 60.09 5.10 -11.23
C ILE A 438 61.31 5.24 -12.16
N ASN A 439 61.76 4.14 -12.74
CA ASN A 439 62.94 4.09 -13.60
C ASN A 439 62.60 4.48 -15.04
N THR A 440 61.44 4.04 -15.52
CA THR A 440 60.96 4.33 -16.89
C THR A 440 59.48 4.70 -16.92
N PRO A 441 58.99 5.36 -17.98
CA PRO A 441 57.56 5.59 -18.19
C PRO A 441 56.72 4.29 -18.28
N HIS A 442 57.34 3.15 -18.58
CA HIS A 442 56.64 1.86 -18.67
C HIS A 442 56.22 1.33 -17.30
N ASP A 443 56.98 1.65 -16.24
CA ASP A 443 56.71 1.25 -14.86
C ASP A 443 55.32 1.75 -14.40
N LEU A 444 54.88 2.94 -14.88
CA LEU A 444 53.53 3.47 -14.65
C LEU A 444 52.44 2.69 -15.41
N LEU A 445 52.76 2.16 -16.59
CA LEU A 445 51.82 1.33 -17.38
C LEU A 445 51.59 -0.02 -16.68
N ASP A 446 52.63 -0.63 -16.13
CA ASP A 446 52.51 -1.84 -15.33
C ASP A 446 51.78 -1.59 -14.00
N PHE A 447 52.05 -0.47 -13.32
CA PHE A 447 51.27 -0.05 -12.15
C PHE A 447 49.77 0.09 -12.48
N ALA A 448 49.43 0.83 -13.56
CA ALA A 448 48.05 1.05 -13.97
C ALA A 448 47.33 -0.26 -14.38
N LYS A 449 48.05 -1.15 -15.07
CA LYS A 449 47.60 -2.52 -15.42
C LYS A 449 47.25 -3.31 -14.17
N ASP A 450 48.15 -3.37 -13.19
CA ASP A 450 48.00 -4.19 -12.00
C ASP A 450 46.94 -3.63 -11.03
N PHE A 451 46.81 -2.30 -10.96
CA PHE A 451 45.76 -1.60 -10.22
C PHE A 451 44.37 -1.94 -10.78
N THR A 452 44.23 -1.93 -12.11
CA THR A 452 43.00 -2.29 -12.82
C THR A 452 42.69 -3.79 -12.67
N GLN A 453 43.69 -4.67 -12.77
CA GLN A 453 43.52 -6.12 -12.60
C GLN A 453 43.33 -6.57 -11.13
N ALA A 454 43.24 -5.65 -10.19
CA ALA A 454 42.97 -5.94 -8.78
C ALA A 454 41.52 -6.35 -8.50
N SER A 455 40.55 -5.79 -9.23
CA SER A 455 39.11 -5.99 -9.03
C SER A 455 38.32 -5.61 -10.28
N GLU A 456 37.28 -6.37 -10.61
CA GLU A 456 36.37 -6.11 -11.76
C GLU A 456 35.68 -4.73 -11.73
N THR A 457 35.66 -4.08 -10.57
CA THR A 457 35.06 -2.77 -10.32
C THR A 457 36.06 -1.61 -10.32
N THR A 458 37.33 -1.84 -10.67
CA THR A 458 38.42 -0.86 -10.50
C THR A 458 39.15 -0.54 -11.79
N ASP A 459 39.26 0.76 -12.12
CA ASP A 459 40.00 1.26 -13.29
C ASP A 459 41.12 2.22 -12.87
N PHE A 460 42.30 2.09 -13.48
CA PHE A 460 43.29 3.16 -13.58
C PHE A 460 43.35 3.69 -15.02
N VAL A 461 42.74 4.85 -15.26
CA VAL A 461 42.48 5.39 -16.60
C VAL A 461 43.52 6.44 -16.99
N LEU A 462 44.48 6.01 -17.79
CA LEU A 462 45.45 6.89 -18.44
C LEU A 462 44.77 7.62 -19.62
N VAL A 463 44.57 8.93 -19.50
CA VAL A 463 43.75 9.73 -20.44
C VAL A 463 44.56 10.27 -21.65
N GLY A 464 45.82 9.86 -21.75
CA GLY A 464 46.76 10.31 -22.78
C GLY A 464 47.14 11.79 -22.66
N SER A 465 47.92 12.28 -23.62
CA SER A 465 48.51 13.62 -23.56
C SER A 465 47.50 14.76 -23.81
N GLY A 466 47.50 15.75 -22.92
CA GLY A 466 46.83 17.04 -23.10
C GLY A 466 46.42 17.66 -21.77
N LYS A 467 46.52 18.99 -21.66
CA LYS A 467 46.09 19.70 -20.45
C LYS A 467 44.57 19.56 -20.25
N ASP A 468 44.16 19.59 -19.00
CA ASP A 468 42.77 19.60 -18.55
C ASP A 468 41.95 18.34 -19.00
N ARG A 469 42.62 17.18 -19.15
CA ARG A 469 42.00 15.94 -19.69
C ARG A 469 41.53 14.96 -18.62
N ALA A 470 42.33 14.76 -17.56
CA ALA A 470 41.94 13.95 -16.42
C ALA A 470 40.74 14.57 -15.71
N ASP A 471 40.83 15.88 -15.44
CA ASP A 471 39.81 16.71 -14.84
C ASP A 471 38.50 16.76 -15.65
N LYS A 472 38.54 16.86 -16.99
CA LYS A 472 37.32 16.72 -17.80
C LYS A 472 36.71 15.31 -17.76
N LYS A 473 37.50 14.26 -17.48
CA LYS A 473 36.98 12.90 -17.24
C LYS A 473 36.40 12.74 -15.84
N ILE A 474 37.04 13.29 -14.82
CA ILE A 474 36.54 13.27 -13.43
C ILE A 474 35.27 14.10 -13.29
N GLN A 475 35.24 15.33 -13.81
CA GLN A 475 34.04 16.17 -13.86
C GLN A 475 32.89 15.47 -14.62
N GLY A 476 33.20 14.81 -15.75
CA GLY A 476 32.22 14.04 -16.53
C GLY A 476 31.68 12.82 -15.76
N ALA A 477 32.55 12.05 -15.12
CA ALA A 477 32.16 10.90 -14.30
C ALA A 477 31.34 11.33 -13.07
N PHE A 478 31.75 12.39 -12.39
CA PHE A 478 30.99 12.94 -11.26
C PHE A 478 29.59 13.37 -11.72
N LYS A 479 29.45 14.18 -12.78
CA LYS A 479 28.13 14.60 -13.28
C LYS A 479 27.26 13.43 -13.76
N GLN A 480 27.86 12.36 -14.29
CA GLN A 480 27.14 11.14 -14.67
C GLN A 480 26.61 10.35 -13.45
N PHE A 481 27.40 10.23 -12.38
CA PHE A 481 27.07 9.35 -11.26
C PHE A 481 26.41 10.06 -10.08
N VAL A 482 26.63 11.36 -9.88
CA VAL A 482 25.94 12.12 -8.81
C VAL A 482 24.42 12.11 -8.99
N GLY A 483 23.92 12.16 -10.23
CA GLY A 483 22.50 12.02 -10.56
C GLY A 483 21.98 10.58 -10.68
N ASN A 484 22.83 9.56 -10.50
CA ASN A 484 22.42 8.16 -10.64
C ASN A 484 21.91 7.61 -9.29
N PRO A 485 20.65 7.14 -9.18
CA PRO A 485 20.09 6.66 -7.92
C PRO A 485 20.70 5.34 -7.41
N THR A 486 21.42 4.58 -8.25
CA THR A 486 22.18 3.40 -7.81
C THR A 486 23.60 3.75 -7.35
N CYS A 487 24.09 4.98 -7.62
CA CYS A 487 25.31 5.50 -7.02
C CYS A 487 24.99 6.05 -5.62
N ARG A 488 25.02 5.15 -4.63
CA ARG A 488 24.57 5.41 -3.26
C ARG A 488 25.46 6.36 -2.48
N HIS A 489 26.73 6.51 -2.86
CA HIS A 489 27.68 7.47 -2.27
C HIS A 489 28.86 7.74 -3.21
N VAL A 490 29.48 8.91 -3.10
CA VAL A 490 30.66 9.30 -3.89
C VAL A 490 31.77 9.78 -2.97
N ILE A 491 32.93 9.12 -3.02
CA ILE A 491 34.17 9.61 -2.42
C ILE A 491 34.98 10.31 -3.51
N PHE A 492 35.35 11.56 -3.27
CA PHE A 492 35.90 12.47 -4.28
C PHE A 492 37.30 12.96 -3.88
N GLY A 493 38.33 12.30 -4.41
CA GLY A 493 39.75 12.62 -4.20
C GLY A 493 40.32 13.48 -5.32
N ALA A 494 39.86 14.73 -5.42
CA ALA A 494 40.35 15.73 -6.37
C ALA A 494 40.41 17.15 -5.75
N CYS A 495 40.53 17.24 -4.43
CA CYS A 495 40.30 18.46 -3.63
C CYS A 495 41.46 19.49 -3.67
N HIS A 496 42.13 19.62 -4.82
CA HIS A 496 43.36 20.40 -4.97
C HIS A 496 43.24 21.58 -5.95
N ASP A 497 42.37 21.51 -6.96
CA ASP A 497 42.17 22.56 -7.98
C ASP A 497 40.78 23.20 -7.94
N ASN A 498 40.74 24.51 -8.17
CA ASN A 498 39.52 25.32 -8.15
C ASN A 498 38.57 25.02 -9.33
N SER A 499 38.98 24.27 -10.36
CA SER A 499 38.01 23.80 -11.38
C SER A 499 36.99 22.82 -10.79
N TYR A 500 37.39 22.02 -9.80
CA TYR A 500 36.49 21.11 -9.10
C TYR A 500 35.67 21.79 -8.00
N VAL A 501 36.15 22.90 -7.43
CA VAL A 501 35.32 23.75 -6.56
C VAL A 501 34.06 24.17 -7.33
N ARG A 502 34.22 24.69 -8.56
CA ARG A 502 33.10 25.08 -9.43
C ARG A 502 32.19 23.93 -9.86
N LEU A 503 32.73 22.71 -9.98
CA LEU A 503 31.93 21.51 -10.19
C LEU A 503 31.00 21.23 -9.00
N LEU A 504 31.50 21.44 -7.78
CA LEU A 504 30.81 21.12 -6.54
C LEU A 504 29.89 22.25 -6.08
N GLU A 505 30.19 23.51 -6.42
CA GLU A 505 29.30 24.68 -6.26
C GLU A 505 27.93 24.47 -6.95
N ASP A 506 27.90 23.79 -8.11
CA ASP A 506 26.65 23.40 -8.81
C ASP A 506 25.70 22.55 -7.91
N TYR A 507 26.21 21.91 -6.86
CA TYR A 507 25.48 20.96 -5.99
C TYR A 507 25.53 21.32 -4.49
N ALA A 508 26.25 22.35 -4.08
CA ALA A 508 26.47 22.69 -2.66
C ALA A 508 25.20 23.18 -1.91
N ASN A 509 24.07 23.31 -2.61
CA ASN A 509 22.75 23.67 -2.06
C ASN A 509 21.72 22.53 -2.22
N ASP A 510 22.14 21.32 -2.61
CA ASP A 510 21.31 20.12 -2.67
C ASP A 510 21.72 19.18 -1.52
N ASP A 511 20.94 19.19 -0.43
CA ASP A 511 21.20 18.38 0.77
C ASP A 511 21.37 16.88 0.43
N SER A 512 20.66 16.37 -0.59
CA SER A 512 20.73 14.95 -1.02
C SER A 512 22.01 14.59 -1.78
N VAL A 513 22.77 15.60 -2.22
CA VAL A 513 24.11 15.48 -2.79
C VAL A 513 25.17 15.81 -1.74
N VAL A 514 24.96 16.83 -0.91
CA VAL A 514 25.87 17.21 0.19
C VAL A 514 26.02 16.07 1.21
N GLU A 515 24.94 15.37 1.54
CA GLU A 515 24.99 14.20 2.41
C GLU A 515 25.81 13.02 1.80
N ARG A 516 25.72 12.88 0.47
CA ARG A 516 26.11 11.70 -0.32
C ARG A 516 27.46 11.81 -1.01
N VAL A 517 28.11 12.97 -0.92
CA VAL A 517 29.46 13.22 -1.42
C VAL A 517 30.39 13.44 -0.22
N THR A 518 31.50 12.70 -0.19
CA THR A 518 32.57 12.91 0.78
C THR A 518 33.86 13.31 0.08
N LEU A 519 34.41 14.46 0.47
CA LEU A 519 35.68 14.97 -0.03
C LEU A 519 36.83 14.18 0.61
N LEU A 520 37.60 13.47 -0.21
CA LEU A 520 38.84 12.84 0.23
C LEU A 520 39.95 13.89 0.19
N HIS A 521 40.39 14.31 1.36
CA HIS A 521 41.52 15.23 1.53
C HIS A 521 42.84 14.46 1.49
N GLY A 522 43.72 14.86 0.56
CA GLY A 522 45.14 14.50 0.62
C GLY A 522 45.94 15.48 1.50
N PHE A 523 47.27 15.43 1.44
CA PHE A 523 48.12 16.26 2.32
C PHE A 523 47.98 17.78 2.07
N ALA A 524 47.52 18.20 0.90
CA ALA A 524 47.18 19.59 0.60
C ALA A 524 45.78 19.68 -0.01
N VAL A 525 45.01 20.68 0.42
CA VAL A 525 43.61 20.90 0.04
C VAL A 525 43.42 22.37 -0.37
N GLY A 526 42.65 22.60 -1.43
CA GLY A 526 42.30 23.95 -1.85
C GLY A 526 41.42 24.65 -0.81
N ARG A 527 41.75 25.89 -0.42
CA ARG A 527 41.06 26.62 0.67
C ARG A 527 39.55 26.85 0.44
N GLU A 528 39.11 26.78 -0.80
CA GLU A 528 37.71 26.94 -1.19
C GLU A 528 36.87 25.68 -0.91
N PHE A 529 37.45 24.47 -0.94
CA PHE A 529 36.71 23.23 -0.65
C PHE A 529 36.10 23.20 0.76
N HIS A 530 36.78 23.80 1.74
CA HIS A 530 36.26 23.92 3.12
C HIS A 530 34.99 24.77 3.26
N GLN A 531 34.57 25.49 2.22
CA GLN A 531 33.40 26.36 2.23
C GLN A 531 32.16 25.69 1.61
N LEU A 532 32.30 24.50 1.03
CA LEU A 532 31.28 23.84 0.20
C LEU A 532 30.31 22.92 0.97
N GLY A 533 30.36 22.87 2.29
CA GLY A 533 29.43 22.11 3.14
C GLY A 533 29.59 20.58 3.17
N PHE A 534 30.20 19.98 2.13
CA PHE A 534 30.43 18.54 2.04
C PHE A 534 31.24 17.96 3.23
N LYS A 535 30.88 16.74 3.66
CA LYS A 535 31.69 15.97 4.62
C LYS A 535 33.06 15.66 4.02
N SER A 536 34.10 15.61 4.84
CA SER A 536 35.46 15.27 4.41
C SER A 536 36.07 14.12 5.21
N MET A 537 37.04 13.42 4.60
CA MET A 537 37.84 12.36 5.21
C MET A 537 39.31 12.44 4.76
N THR A 538 40.23 11.85 5.51
CA THR A 538 41.61 11.56 5.07
C THR A 538 41.81 10.05 4.90
N MET A 539 42.89 9.61 4.24
CA MET A 539 43.26 8.20 4.12
C MET A 539 44.76 7.99 4.36
N ASP A 540 45.10 7.69 5.61
CA ASP A 540 46.49 7.46 6.01
C ASP A 540 47.00 6.13 5.42
N GLY A 541 48.19 6.20 4.83
CA GLY A 541 48.92 5.03 4.33
C GLY A 541 48.74 4.65 2.86
N VAL A 542 47.78 5.23 2.12
CA VAL A 542 47.54 4.95 0.69
C VAL A 542 48.36 5.88 -0.21
N PHE A 543 48.26 7.18 0.05
CA PHE A 543 48.88 8.26 -0.73
C PHE A 543 50.17 8.75 -0.06
N ARG A 544 50.94 9.57 -0.77
CA ARG A 544 52.07 10.30 -0.15
C ARG A 544 51.56 11.24 0.95
N GLU A 545 52.25 11.29 2.08
CA GLU A 545 51.94 12.19 3.20
C GLU A 545 52.48 13.62 3.01
N GLY A 546 53.16 13.88 1.89
CA GLY A 546 53.73 15.18 1.55
C GLY A 546 54.28 15.24 0.13
N PRO A 547 54.60 16.46 -0.35
CA PRO A 547 55.03 16.69 -1.73
C PRO A 547 56.36 16.02 -2.04
N VAL A 548 56.62 15.79 -3.32
CA VAL A 548 57.87 15.18 -3.76
C VAL A 548 59.04 16.12 -3.53
N GLN A 549 60.02 15.68 -2.74
CA GLN A 549 61.25 16.44 -2.47
C GLN A 549 62.20 16.32 -3.65
N THR A 550 62.00 17.16 -4.67
CA THR A 550 62.97 17.34 -5.76
C THR A 550 64.18 18.13 -5.26
N GLU A 551 65.31 17.45 -5.04
CA GLU A 551 66.59 18.12 -4.78
C GLU A 551 67.00 18.98 -5.98
N ARG A 552 66.76 20.29 -5.87
CA ARG A 552 67.26 21.26 -6.85
C ARG A 552 68.79 21.29 -6.79
N PRO A 553 69.51 21.05 -7.90
CA PRO A 553 70.96 21.21 -7.92
C PRO A 553 71.35 22.63 -7.51
N GLN A 554 72.16 22.76 -6.45
CA GLN A 554 72.58 24.08 -5.96
C GLN A 554 73.53 24.75 -6.97
N MET A 555 72.98 25.56 -7.86
CA MET A 555 73.78 26.49 -8.68
C MET A 555 74.53 27.46 -7.76
N ARG A 556 75.85 27.31 -7.69
CA ARG A 556 76.74 28.27 -7.03
C ARG A 556 76.62 29.62 -7.75
N GLN A 557 76.23 30.66 -7.01
CA GLN A 557 76.13 32.02 -7.53
C GLN A 557 77.53 32.57 -7.91
N PRO A 558 77.71 33.12 -9.12
CA PRO A 558 78.76 34.10 -9.39
C PRO A 558 78.42 35.44 -8.71
N GLN A 559 79.44 36.17 -8.25
CA GLN A 559 79.24 37.52 -7.69
C GLN A 559 78.93 38.56 -8.80
N PRO A 560 78.21 39.65 -8.47
CA PRO A 560 77.82 40.66 -9.44
C PRO A 560 78.93 41.67 -9.74
N THR A 561 79.05 42.04 -11.03
CA THR A 561 79.63 43.32 -11.48
C THR A 561 78.61 44.03 -12.36
N SER A 562 78.55 45.37 -12.26
CA SER A 562 77.36 46.12 -12.69
C SER A 562 77.66 47.38 -13.51
N GLN A 563 76.84 47.58 -14.56
CA GLN A 563 76.52 48.89 -15.15
C GLN A 563 77.65 49.58 -15.97
N PRO A 564 77.36 50.55 -16.88
CA PRO A 564 76.24 51.51 -16.88
C PRO A 564 75.29 51.50 -18.11
N ALA A 565 74.33 52.44 -18.08
CA ALA A 565 73.24 52.72 -19.04
C ALA A 565 73.48 54.10 -19.72
N PRO A 566 72.47 54.90 -20.17
CA PRO A 566 71.17 54.64 -20.82
C PRO A 566 71.25 54.92 -22.36
N VAL A 567 70.39 55.59 -23.17
CA VAL A 567 69.15 56.41 -23.05
C VAL A 567 68.39 56.45 -24.41
N SER A 568 67.08 56.75 -24.40
CA SER A 568 66.33 57.49 -25.46
C SER A 568 66.05 56.78 -26.82
N THR A 569 65.04 57.10 -27.65
CA THR A 569 63.86 58.02 -27.53
C THR A 569 62.71 57.52 -28.44
N THR A 570 61.45 57.82 -28.11
CA THR A 570 60.31 57.87 -29.06
C THR A 570 60.21 59.28 -29.68
N PRO A 571 59.71 59.44 -30.93
CA PRO A 571 58.27 59.64 -31.10
C PRO A 571 57.66 59.01 -32.39
N THR A 572 56.39 59.33 -32.62
CA THR A 572 55.38 58.54 -33.35
C THR A 572 55.24 58.83 -34.86
N TRP A 573 54.52 57.90 -35.52
CA TRP A 573 53.53 58.05 -36.61
C TRP A 573 53.93 58.06 -38.11
N ALA A 574 53.22 57.15 -38.81
CA ALA A 574 52.96 56.89 -40.24
C ALA A 574 53.30 57.99 -41.29
N THR A 575 53.51 57.66 -42.58
CA THR A 575 52.66 56.78 -43.42
C THR A 575 53.32 56.37 -44.75
N ALA A 576 52.82 55.27 -45.35
CA ALA A 576 52.64 55.01 -46.80
C ALA A 576 53.49 53.92 -47.50
N VAL A 577 52.81 53.22 -48.43
CA VAL A 577 53.26 52.25 -49.46
C VAL A 577 53.88 50.92 -48.97
N GLY A 578 53.46 49.73 -49.40
CA GLY A 578 52.24 49.33 -50.13
C GLY A 578 52.41 48.15 -51.11
N SER A 579 51.66 47.05 -50.91
CA SER A 579 51.53 45.85 -51.79
C SER A 579 52.78 44.94 -51.89
N LYS A 580 52.68 43.60 -52.09
CA LYS A 580 51.50 42.69 -52.17
C LYS A 580 51.86 41.20 -51.90
N ASN A 581 50.83 40.41 -51.60
CA ASN A 581 50.69 38.94 -51.75
C ASN A 581 51.53 37.98 -50.85
N GLY A 582 50.84 37.15 -50.05
CA GLY A 582 51.38 35.98 -49.34
C GLY A 582 50.33 35.40 -48.37
N LEU A 583 50.02 34.09 -48.44
CA LEU A 583 48.85 33.48 -47.77
C LEU A 583 49.13 32.95 -46.34
N GLY A 584 48.66 33.69 -45.32
CA GLY A 584 48.14 33.21 -44.01
C GLY A 584 49.02 32.28 -43.14
N PRO A 585 48.44 31.65 -42.10
CA PRO A 585 47.19 31.96 -41.40
C PRO A 585 47.41 32.47 -39.95
N GLN A 586 46.40 33.11 -39.33
CA GLN A 586 46.41 33.45 -37.89
C GLN A 586 45.07 33.12 -37.21
N GLU A 587 45.14 32.98 -35.89
CA GLU A 587 44.15 32.64 -34.86
C GLU A 587 42.77 33.33 -34.94
N SER A 588 41.76 32.73 -34.30
CA SER A 588 40.67 33.48 -33.67
C SER A 588 40.39 32.96 -32.27
N ASP A 589 40.71 33.79 -31.27
CA ASP A 589 40.59 33.49 -29.84
C ASP A 589 39.13 33.63 -29.32
N GLY A 590 38.81 32.94 -28.22
CA GLY A 590 37.46 32.75 -27.69
C GLY A 590 36.90 33.94 -26.89
N ALA A 591 36.72 35.10 -27.52
CA ALA A 591 36.17 36.28 -26.87
C ALA A 591 34.69 36.11 -26.44
N LYS A 592 34.35 36.60 -25.24
CA LYS A 592 32.99 36.52 -24.66
C LYS A 592 31.98 37.27 -25.53
N SER A 593 30.93 36.59 -25.99
CA SER A 593 29.90 37.20 -26.85
C SER A 593 28.99 38.13 -26.05
N ALA A 594 29.15 39.44 -26.26
CA ALA A 594 28.24 40.46 -25.72
C ALA A 594 27.03 40.62 -26.65
N VAL A 595 25.81 40.49 -26.10
CA VAL A 595 24.56 40.67 -26.85
C VAL A 595 24.48 42.11 -27.37
N ARG A 596 24.46 42.27 -28.70
CA ARG A 596 24.30 43.58 -29.34
C ARG A 596 22.85 44.04 -29.24
N VAL A 597 22.66 45.32 -28.94
CA VAL A 597 21.36 45.99 -28.92
C VAL A 597 21.42 47.28 -29.73
N ASN A 598 20.30 47.67 -30.35
CA ASN A 598 20.17 48.94 -31.06
C ASN A 598 19.95 50.10 -30.07
N THR A 599 19.91 51.33 -30.58
CA THR A 599 19.65 52.55 -29.78
C THR A 599 18.23 52.64 -29.20
N ALA A 600 17.34 51.70 -29.53
CA ALA A 600 16.03 51.52 -28.90
C ALA A 600 16.00 50.33 -27.91
N GLY A 601 17.15 49.77 -27.55
CA GLY A 601 17.28 48.67 -26.59
C GLY A 601 16.92 47.27 -27.13
N GLN A 602 16.56 47.14 -28.41
CA GLN A 602 16.19 45.86 -29.01
C GLN A 602 17.43 45.06 -29.41
N ARG A 603 17.43 43.76 -29.10
CA ARG A 603 18.51 42.82 -29.47
C ARG A 603 18.69 42.74 -30.99
N ILE A 604 19.93 42.88 -31.43
CA ILE A 604 20.36 42.67 -32.82
C ILE A 604 21.04 41.30 -32.89
N ASP A 605 20.29 40.28 -33.33
CA ASP A 605 20.87 38.99 -33.69
C ASP A 605 21.47 39.05 -35.10
N GLU A 606 22.62 38.41 -35.31
CA GLU A 606 23.18 38.22 -36.64
C GLU A 606 22.36 37.18 -37.40
N SER A 607 22.04 37.47 -38.67
CA SER A 607 21.30 36.53 -39.52
C SER A 607 22.06 35.22 -39.67
N LEU A 608 21.40 34.10 -39.41
CA LEU A 608 22.01 32.77 -39.43
C LEU A 608 22.60 32.49 -40.82
N ARG A 609 23.89 32.11 -40.86
CA ARG A 609 24.54 31.69 -42.11
C ARG A 609 23.84 30.44 -42.65
N GLU A 610 23.59 30.42 -43.96
CA GLU A 610 22.98 29.25 -44.59
C GLU A 610 23.83 27.98 -44.39
N PRO A 611 23.20 26.80 -44.19
CA PRO A 611 23.93 25.55 -44.09
C PRO A 611 24.67 25.23 -45.39
N SER A 612 25.95 24.87 -45.29
CA SER A 612 26.73 24.43 -46.44
C SER A 612 26.08 23.23 -47.14
N GLN A 613 26.32 23.07 -48.45
CA GLN A 613 25.74 21.96 -49.23
C GLN A 613 25.97 20.59 -48.56
N ARG A 614 27.17 20.35 -48.02
CA ARG A 614 27.53 19.12 -47.30
C ARG A 614 26.73 18.88 -46.00
N ALA A 615 26.22 19.94 -45.37
CA ALA A 615 25.28 19.83 -44.25
C ALA A 615 23.85 19.53 -44.74
N GLN A 616 23.41 20.16 -45.83
CA GLN A 616 22.11 19.88 -46.47
C GLN A 616 22.04 18.44 -47.01
N GLU A 617 23.11 17.93 -47.61
CA GLU A 617 23.26 16.55 -48.07
C GLU A 617 23.18 15.55 -46.90
N ASN A 618 23.91 15.80 -45.81
CA ASN A 618 23.82 14.99 -44.58
C ASN A 618 22.40 14.97 -44.00
N TRP A 619 21.70 16.11 -44.01
CA TRP A 619 20.31 16.18 -43.57
C TRP A 619 19.40 15.34 -44.46
N LYS A 620 19.46 15.53 -45.79
CA LYS A 620 18.69 14.74 -46.77
C LYS A 620 18.95 13.24 -46.63
N HIS A 621 20.21 12.83 -46.46
CA HIS A 621 20.57 11.43 -46.27
C HIS A 621 19.99 10.84 -44.95
N LYS A 622 19.88 11.66 -43.89
CA LYS A 622 19.26 11.22 -42.62
C LYS A 622 17.74 11.19 -42.66
N THR A 623 17.09 12.08 -43.42
CA THR A 623 15.61 12.13 -43.52
C THR A 623 15.02 11.22 -44.59
N ALA A 624 15.77 10.87 -45.64
CA ALA A 624 15.30 10.01 -46.74
C ALA A 624 14.92 8.57 -46.34
N LYS A 625 15.19 8.12 -45.10
CA LYS A 625 14.99 6.73 -44.67
C LYS A 625 13.71 6.47 -43.85
N LYS A 626 12.68 7.31 -43.96
CA LYS A 626 11.40 7.13 -43.26
C LYS A 626 10.13 7.58 -44.03
N VAL A 627 9.95 7.12 -45.27
CA VAL A 627 8.62 6.80 -45.84
C VAL A 627 8.77 5.65 -46.84
N GLU A 628 8.33 4.45 -46.48
CA GLU A 628 7.79 3.48 -47.45
C GLU A 628 6.72 2.65 -46.73
N VAL A 629 5.47 2.83 -47.12
CA VAL A 629 4.30 2.15 -46.54
C VAL A 629 3.70 1.29 -47.64
N GLN A 630 4.06 0.01 -47.68
CA GLN A 630 3.43 -0.96 -48.58
C GLN A 630 2.23 -1.59 -47.88
N ILE A 631 1.03 -1.22 -48.33
CA ILE A 631 -0.21 -1.93 -48.01
C ILE A 631 -0.49 -2.90 -49.16
N LEU A 632 -0.25 -4.19 -48.93
CA LEU A 632 -0.91 -5.26 -49.68
C LEU A 632 -1.22 -6.43 -48.75
N SER A 633 -2.41 -6.99 -48.93
CA SER A 633 -3.05 -8.00 -48.07
C SER A 633 -2.64 -9.42 -48.41
N ARG A 634 -2.62 -10.31 -47.41
CA ARG A 634 -2.93 -11.74 -47.62
C ARG A 634 -3.47 -12.41 -46.35
N ASP A 635 -4.37 -13.37 -46.55
CA ASP A 635 -5.30 -13.84 -45.53
C ASP A 635 -4.80 -14.99 -44.64
N ALA A 636 -5.34 -14.99 -43.42
CA ALA A 636 -5.69 -16.14 -42.56
C ALA A 636 -4.78 -17.39 -42.51
N GLN A 637 -4.23 -17.66 -41.30
CA GLN A 637 -4.77 -18.71 -40.40
C GLN A 637 -4.07 -18.72 -39.03
N GLY A 638 -4.83 -18.93 -37.94
CA GLY A 638 -4.33 -19.24 -36.59
C GLY A 638 -4.15 -18.04 -35.64
N GLY A 639 -4.81 -18.08 -34.48
CA GLY A 639 -4.70 -17.05 -33.42
C GLY A 639 -3.55 -17.29 -32.44
N CYS A 640 -3.56 -16.75 -31.21
CA CYS A 640 -4.57 -15.90 -30.56
C CYS A 640 -3.96 -15.23 -29.30
N PHE A 641 -4.12 -13.92 -29.12
CA PHE A 641 -4.13 -13.20 -27.83
C PHE A 641 -4.77 -11.81 -28.06
N PRO A 642 -5.69 -11.33 -27.20
CA PRO A 642 -6.47 -10.10 -27.47
C PRO A 642 -5.80 -8.80 -27.00
N ASN A 643 -6.18 -7.70 -27.64
CA ASN A 643 -5.93 -6.32 -27.18
C ASN A 643 -7.10 -5.83 -26.32
N GLU A 644 -6.87 -4.77 -25.53
CA GLU A 644 -7.81 -3.63 -25.46
C GLU A 644 -7.03 -2.33 -25.67
N GLU A 645 -7.66 -1.34 -26.31
CA GLU A 645 -7.03 -0.05 -26.67
C GLU A 645 -7.47 1.08 -25.74
N PHE A 646 -6.52 1.88 -25.25
CA PHE A 646 -6.83 3.12 -24.55
C PHE A 646 -7.38 4.19 -25.52
N GLY A 647 -8.59 4.66 -25.27
CA GLY A 647 -9.22 5.74 -26.02
C GLY A 647 -8.51 7.08 -25.85
N TRP A 648 -8.34 7.82 -26.94
CA TRP A 648 -7.69 9.14 -26.94
C TRP A 648 -8.63 10.25 -26.44
N LEU A 649 -8.18 11.03 -25.46
CA LEU A 649 -8.80 12.32 -25.09
C LEU A 649 -7.79 13.48 -25.19
N ASN A 650 -8.27 14.63 -25.65
CA ASN A 650 -7.42 15.73 -26.15
C ASN A 650 -6.92 16.65 -25.03
N LEU A 651 -5.63 16.57 -24.69
CA LEU A 651 -4.92 17.60 -23.92
C LEU A 651 -4.65 18.83 -24.80
N ARG A 652 -5.66 19.71 -24.98
CA ARG A 652 -5.50 20.97 -25.73
C ARG A 652 -6.10 22.24 -25.13
N GLU A 653 -6.72 22.20 -23.94
CA GLU A 653 -7.38 23.39 -23.34
C GLU A 653 -6.99 23.72 -21.88
N VAL A 654 -5.83 23.27 -21.36
CA VAL A 654 -5.35 23.67 -20.00
C VAL A 654 -3.93 24.25 -20.00
N MET A 655 -3.66 25.23 -20.86
CA MET A 655 -2.54 26.18 -20.68
C MET A 655 -2.92 27.60 -21.15
N LYS A 656 -3.74 28.28 -20.34
CA LYS A 656 -3.78 29.76 -20.32
C LYS A 656 -3.11 30.23 -19.02
N ILE A 657 -1.84 30.59 -19.15
CA ILE A 657 -1.05 31.17 -18.06
C ILE A 657 -1.61 32.56 -17.73
N LYS A 658 -1.72 32.89 -16.43
CA LYS A 658 -1.96 34.27 -15.99
C LYS A 658 -0.70 35.11 -16.19
N THR A 659 -0.87 36.24 -16.88
CA THR A 659 -0.10 37.48 -16.63
C THR A 659 -0.56 38.10 -15.33
#